data_AF-A0A8H5R6G1-F1
#
_entry.id   AF-A0A8H5R6G1-F1
#
_cell.length_a   1.000
_cell.length_b   1.000
_cell.length_c   1.000
_cell.angle_alpha   90.00
_cell.angle_beta   90.00
_cell.angle_gamma   90.00
#
_symmetry.space_group_name_H-M   'P 1'
#
loop_
_entity.id
_entity.type
_entity.pdbx_description
1 polymer ?
#
loop_
_entity_poly.entity_id
_entity_poly.type
_entity_poly.pdbx_seq_one_letter_code
_entity_poly.pdbx_strand_id
1 'polypeptide(L)'
;MDLTASAALNYTMPNMFSQLVGAFALFTALPFAQTAPSHDKQCSTARTEHKRRLFVLTDISNEPDDQMSLVRLLTYANEIDIQGISVTTSTWMPDKIDYESVVGVLDGYKKVVNNLNANVPSYAPYPSYKYLLDRVHKGHPVYGRKSLNMSLSDGAKALVKVADKASVGDPLTVSVWGGSAILAEALQHVSRTRSEDAVDAFVEKLRVYAISDQDDTGIWIRLRYPQLFYVVSLHGFSEYTVAAWNGISGEEYRNFDHGGPDSSIVSNDWLEKNIRLGPLGSHYLNWSFIMEGDTPAFLPLVQNGLGDVNHPEWGSWGGRYTLLDHTNQSRVYADTSDYVVGANGKAFTSKFATIWRWRKDYQFDFAARMKWTVNSKYSENNHQPVAIVNGSCGTAPLKLKYKPGSSIVLDASNSWDPDGDDLTYDWFHYREPGGAYGRGLEGFDPSLKMKPVLTPKSPNVNITSIKDNRSIVKLETAKSLNDYHKTQKKFYWLSCIQKNGKTYVYTAPKIEGTWTKASTISNYCLYDAGLLIDDDDSIYVSSGQWTPNGAKSQTWISKLDKNLQVEKQETVFKSNQELGYIEGSRFYKINGTYFLWLTNPGGPYDSWHRVLKNNGKPIKGSGSPHQGAFVETPEGDYYPQSNVTIELNYSSMVDGDRAGLVSLRYDAGWIGIAKDGSSITLQIVDNAAIDPDNSFVTTSKGNLIASKSISGSKIWLRYQISTVSPNRSTFLYSTDRKTFVKFGQDHITKQGGRNVLGRLLANVYWRTANYISVSHADYRRTPDIEKLRPRPYSDGLSHEGLVNLKSEHCIAGDIVIHCTGFDKGDDEFEPSLRCELGLEYDPKEFSRWIMLDEKADRTVDDLLPYLRDAPSQYGDCNVTKRTRHGPNRHYRRLVMLGWRDLPAREEMEVEAGNLNACTRKRYLEQGKKHSYFIYDYIAYIDTPMKDLGLNPFRKSNVFKEWFVRYKPSDYKTILDEYLSLRRHRQEIEGAKGENGKAA
;
A
#
# COMPACT_ATOMS: atom_id res chain seq x y z
N MET A 1 -26.51 12.58 -42.05
CA MET A 1 -26.71 12.64 -43.50
C MET A 1 -25.57 13.44 -44.08
N ASP A 2 -25.04 12.93 -45.17
CA ASP A 2 -23.72 13.17 -45.73
C ASP A 2 -23.62 14.46 -46.58
N LEU A 3 -22.36 14.87 -46.79
CA LEU A 3 -21.79 15.64 -47.93
C LEU A 3 -21.74 17.19 -47.93
N THR A 4 -20.49 17.67 -47.89
CA THR A 4 -19.78 18.66 -48.77
C THR A 4 -20.09 20.17 -48.76
N ALA A 5 -19.04 20.97 -48.53
CA ALA A 5 -18.58 22.20 -49.24
C ALA A 5 -17.55 22.94 -48.34
N SER A 6 -16.31 23.29 -48.74
CA SER A 6 -15.85 24.29 -49.74
C SER A 6 -16.05 25.77 -49.36
N ALA A 7 -14.92 26.52 -49.25
CA ALA A 7 -14.64 27.93 -49.64
C ALA A 7 -13.68 28.61 -48.61
N ALA A 8 -12.47 29.11 -48.93
CA ALA A 8 -12.10 30.25 -49.79
C ALA A 8 -12.66 31.59 -49.24
N LEU A 9 -12.00 32.76 -49.17
CA LEU A 9 -10.73 33.32 -49.66
C LEU A 9 -10.65 34.75 -49.04
N ASN A 10 -9.47 35.38 -48.94
CA ASN A 10 -9.35 36.82 -49.28
C ASN A 10 -7.90 37.31 -49.51
N TYR A 11 -7.79 38.07 -50.59
CA TYR A 11 -6.67 38.75 -51.26
C TYR A 11 -6.08 39.91 -50.42
N THR A 12 -4.83 40.38 -50.64
CA THR A 12 -4.46 41.35 -51.72
C THR A 12 -2.96 41.41 -52.10
N MET A 13 -2.75 41.83 -53.37
CA MET A 13 -1.55 41.90 -54.24
C MET A 13 -0.61 43.15 -54.04
N PRO A 14 0.27 43.59 -55.00
CA PRO A 14 1.54 43.04 -55.52
C PRO A 14 2.66 44.12 -55.79
N ASN A 15 3.83 43.72 -56.34
CA ASN A 15 4.66 44.39 -57.39
C ASN A 15 6.13 43.92 -57.31
N MET A 16 6.96 43.75 -58.36
CA MET A 16 6.86 43.69 -59.83
C MET A 16 8.28 43.31 -60.37
N PHE A 17 8.36 42.90 -61.65
CA PHE A 17 9.54 42.84 -62.57
C PHE A 17 10.39 41.56 -62.78
N SER A 18 10.01 40.85 -63.87
CA SER A 18 10.78 40.37 -65.06
C SER A 18 12.14 41.07 -65.35
N GLN A 19 13.17 40.52 -66.03
CA GLN A 19 13.24 39.69 -67.26
C GLN A 19 14.71 39.28 -67.64
N LEU A 20 14.85 38.13 -68.32
CA LEU A 20 15.79 37.70 -69.41
C LEU A 20 17.36 37.79 -69.38
N VAL A 21 17.98 36.59 -69.50
CA VAL A 21 19.04 36.06 -70.41
C VAL A 21 20.22 36.94 -70.89
N GLY A 22 21.45 36.43 -70.72
CA GLY A 22 22.63 36.79 -71.53
C GLY A 22 23.91 36.08 -71.07
N ALA A 23 24.49 35.24 -71.93
CA ALA A 23 25.68 34.42 -71.66
C ALA A 23 27.00 35.10 -72.13
N PHE A 24 28.14 34.59 -71.62
CA PHE A 24 29.56 34.85 -71.99
C PHE A 24 30.12 36.25 -71.62
N ALA A 25 31.34 36.46 -71.10
CA ALA A 25 32.57 35.68 -71.02
C ALA A 25 33.56 36.30 -69.99
N LEU A 26 34.36 35.42 -69.37
CA LEU A 26 35.70 35.57 -68.74
C LEU A 26 35.98 36.70 -67.72
N PHE A 27 36.39 36.34 -66.49
CA PHE A 27 37.73 36.63 -65.95
C PHE A 27 38.05 35.74 -64.72
N THR A 28 39.28 35.25 -64.70
CA THR A 28 39.96 34.30 -63.80
C THR A 28 39.60 34.33 -62.30
N ALA A 29 39.26 33.16 -61.75
CA ALA A 29 39.43 32.83 -60.33
C ALA A 29 39.86 31.36 -60.16
N LEU A 30 40.79 31.16 -59.23
CA LEU A 30 41.49 29.93 -58.84
C LEU A 30 40.57 28.72 -58.56
N PRO A 31 41.07 27.47 -58.61
CA PRO A 31 40.26 26.29 -58.32
C PRO A 31 39.87 26.30 -56.83
N PHE A 32 38.64 26.70 -56.52
CA PHE A 32 37.98 26.24 -55.32
C PHE A 32 37.75 24.74 -55.49
N ALA A 33 38.56 23.94 -54.80
CA ALA A 33 38.20 22.56 -54.51
C ALA A 33 36.80 22.59 -53.91
N GLN A 34 35.82 22.03 -54.63
CA GLN A 34 34.54 21.67 -54.04
C GLN A 34 34.84 20.65 -52.96
N THR A 35 34.96 21.12 -51.72
CA THR A 35 34.78 20.28 -50.55
C THR A 35 33.37 19.72 -50.68
N ALA A 36 33.28 18.42 -50.94
CA ALA A 36 32.03 17.69 -50.79
C ALA A 36 31.44 18.05 -49.41
N PRO A 37 30.13 18.32 -49.30
CA PRO A 37 29.52 18.56 -48.01
C PRO A 37 29.82 17.34 -47.13
N SER A 38 30.53 17.55 -46.01
CA SER A 38 30.65 16.54 -44.97
C SER A 38 29.23 16.30 -44.47
N HIS A 39 28.60 15.22 -44.93
CA HIS A 39 27.40 14.72 -44.29
C HIS A 39 27.82 14.28 -42.88
N ASP A 40 27.74 15.19 -41.91
CA ASP A 40 27.76 14.81 -40.50
C ASP A 40 26.66 13.77 -40.32
N LYS A 41 27.05 12.52 -40.05
CA LYS A 41 26.11 11.42 -39.89
C LYS A 41 25.09 11.81 -38.82
N GLN A 42 23.81 11.60 -39.11
CA GLN A 42 22.70 12.03 -38.28
C GLN A 42 22.85 11.52 -36.82
N CYS A 43 22.55 12.38 -35.84
CA CYS A 43 22.57 12.06 -34.41
C CYS A 43 23.95 11.73 -33.79
N SER A 44 25.07 12.13 -34.41
CA SER A 44 26.44 11.87 -33.89
C SER A 44 26.71 12.45 -32.49
N THR A 45 25.98 13.49 -32.06
CA THR A 45 26.13 14.13 -30.74
C THR A 45 25.21 13.55 -29.65
N ALA A 46 24.31 12.62 -30.01
CA ALA A 46 23.18 12.21 -29.18
C ALA A 46 23.55 11.73 -27.76
N ARG A 47 24.68 11.03 -27.59
CA ARG A 47 25.10 10.49 -26.28
C ARG A 47 25.75 11.54 -25.37
N THR A 48 26.16 12.68 -25.92
CA THR A 48 27.05 13.64 -25.25
C THR A 48 26.47 15.06 -25.18
N GLU A 49 25.34 15.30 -25.83
CA GLU A 49 24.63 16.59 -25.84
C GLU A 49 24.12 17.01 -24.46
N HIS A 50 23.69 16.03 -23.64
CA HIS A 50 23.12 16.26 -22.31
C HIS A 50 23.75 15.32 -21.27
N LYS A 51 24.91 15.72 -20.74
CA LYS A 51 25.59 14.98 -19.67
C LYS A 51 24.82 15.11 -18.35
N ARG A 52 24.50 13.98 -17.73
CA ARG A 52 23.81 13.96 -16.42
C ARG A 52 24.80 14.23 -15.30
N ARG A 53 24.36 14.99 -14.29
CA ARG A 53 25.20 15.46 -13.18
C ARG A 53 25.27 14.41 -12.08
N LEU A 54 26.49 14.05 -11.68
CA LEU A 54 26.76 13.01 -10.69
C LEU A 54 27.64 13.55 -9.54
N PHE A 55 27.27 13.23 -8.31
CA PHE A 55 28.10 13.37 -7.12
C PHE A 55 28.20 12.01 -6.42
N VAL A 56 29.41 11.50 -6.22
CA VAL A 56 29.65 10.18 -5.62
C VAL A 56 30.03 10.32 -4.15
N LEU A 57 29.42 9.52 -3.28
CA LEU A 57 29.80 9.30 -1.88
C LEU A 57 30.32 7.87 -1.75
N THR A 58 31.59 7.68 -1.41
CA THR A 58 32.25 6.37 -1.43
C THR A 58 33.09 6.14 -0.18
N ASP A 59 33.03 4.94 0.37
CA ASP A 59 33.89 4.43 1.44
C ASP A 59 35.03 3.58 0.86
N ILE A 60 35.50 3.96 -0.33
CA ILE A 60 36.59 3.32 -1.08
C ILE A 60 37.71 2.79 -0.19
N SER A 61 38.20 1.60 -0.54
CA SER A 61 39.20 0.81 0.20
C SER A 61 38.65 0.03 1.39
N ASN A 62 37.35 0.13 1.69
CA ASN A 62 36.65 -0.86 2.50
C ASN A 62 36.69 -2.23 1.81
N GLU A 63 36.17 -2.27 0.57
CA GLU A 63 36.20 -3.43 -0.31
C GLU A 63 36.84 -3.06 -1.66
N PRO A 64 37.30 -4.04 -2.46
CA PRO A 64 37.91 -3.75 -3.77
C PRO A 64 36.95 -3.11 -4.78
N ASP A 65 35.64 -3.17 -4.55
CA ASP A 65 34.59 -2.87 -5.51
C ASP A 65 34.25 -1.40 -5.69
N ASP A 66 34.40 -0.55 -4.69
CA ASP A 66 34.39 0.91 -4.89
C ASP A 66 35.48 1.32 -5.90
N GLN A 67 36.69 0.74 -5.78
CA GLN A 67 37.81 1.06 -6.66
C GLN A 67 37.57 0.55 -8.08
N MET A 68 37.00 -0.65 -8.21
CA MET A 68 36.55 -1.19 -9.51
C MET A 68 35.47 -0.30 -10.14
N SER A 69 34.47 0.12 -9.35
CA SER A 69 33.37 1.00 -9.79
C SER A 69 33.87 2.37 -10.20
N LEU A 70 34.87 2.93 -9.51
CA LEU A 70 35.51 4.20 -9.89
C LEU A 70 36.27 4.07 -11.22
N VAL A 71 37.03 2.98 -11.43
CA VAL A 71 37.69 2.73 -12.71
C VAL A 71 36.67 2.69 -13.84
N ARG A 72 35.55 1.96 -13.66
CA ARG A 72 34.47 1.93 -14.65
C ARG A 72 33.89 3.31 -14.89
N LEU A 73 33.50 4.04 -13.84
CA LEU A 73 32.90 5.38 -13.95
C LEU A 73 33.76 6.33 -14.80
N LEU A 74 35.09 6.30 -14.62
CA LEU A 74 36.01 7.15 -15.37
C LEU A 74 36.02 6.87 -16.87
N THR A 75 35.69 5.64 -17.29
CA THR A 75 35.53 5.30 -18.71
C THR A 75 34.25 5.87 -19.34
N TYR A 76 33.30 6.33 -18.53
CA TYR A 76 32.07 7.02 -18.96
C TYR A 76 32.11 8.53 -18.71
N ALA A 77 33.24 9.09 -18.24
CA ALA A 77 33.31 10.50 -17.85
C ALA A 77 33.15 11.48 -19.04
N ASN A 78 33.22 11.01 -20.29
CA ASN A 78 32.84 11.80 -21.45
C ASN A 78 31.31 11.97 -21.60
N GLU A 79 30.51 11.09 -21.00
CA GLU A 79 29.03 11.08 -21.08
C GLU A 79 28.36 11.55 -19.77
N ILE A 80 29.07 11.47 -18.65
CA ILE A 80 28.57 11.83 -17.31
C ILE A 80 29.32 13.06 -16.79
N ASP A 81 28.60 14.07 -16.32
CA ASP A 81 29.19 15.25 -15.69
C ASP A 81 29.45 14.99 -14.20
N ILE A 82 30.66 14.51 -13.89
CA ILE A 82 31.10 14.27 -12.52
C ILE A 82 31.33 15.62 -11.82
N GLN A 83 30.41 15.96 -10.92
CA GLN A 83 30.40 17.20 -10.14
C GLN A 83 31.20 17.08 -8.83
N GLY A 84 31.41 15.86 -8.33
CA GLY A 84 32.18 15.59 -7.12
C GLY A 84 32.37 14.10 -6.85
N ILE A 85 33.49 13.75 -6.23
CA ILE A 85 33.77 12.43 -5.65
C ILE A 85 34.19 12.69 -4.22
N SER A 86 33.41 12.25 -3.25
CA SER A 86 33.71 12.50 -1.84
C SER A 86 33.88 11.20 -1.08
N VAL A 87 35.01 11.09 -0.37
CA VAL A 87 35.26 9.95 0.51
C VAL A 87 34.51 10.13 1.83
N THR A 88 33.85 9.07 2.27
CA THR A 88 32.99 9.01 3.46
C THR A 88 33.22 7.71 4.22
N THR A 89 32.62 7.57 5.40
CA THR A 89 32.58 6.34 6.19
C THR A 89 31.36 5.49 5.83
N SER A 90 31.35 4.23 6.27
CA SER A 90 30.19 3.32 6.27
C SER A 90 30.21 2.44 7.52
N THR A 91 29.28 1.49 7.65
CA THR A 91 29.35 0.48 8.72
C THR A 91 30.55 -0.44 8.61
N TRP A 92 31.14 -0.57 7.41
CA TRP A 92 32.28 -1.43 7.13
C TRP A 92 33.62 -0.68 7.24
N MET A 93 33.59 0.65 7.07
CA MET A 93 34.69 1.55 7.41
C MET A 93 34.20 2.75 8.27
N PRO A 94 33.96 2.54 9.58
CA PRO A 94 33.19 3.47 10.43
C PRO A 94 33.94 4.71 10.92
N ASP A 95 35.27 4.73 10.89
CA ASP A 95 36.09 5.78 11.50
C ASP A 95 37.31 6.16 10.66
N LYS A 96 37.31 5.77 9.37
CA LYS A 96 38.38 6.06 8.41
C LYS A 96 37.79 6.51 7.08
N ILE A 97 38.54 7.33 6.35
CA ILE A 97 38.29 7.70 4.95
C ILE A 97 39.57 7.47 4.14
N ASP A 98 39.46 7.10 2.86
CA ASP A 98 40.63 6.85 2.00
C ASP A 98 40.67 7.72 0.73
N TYR A 99 41.06 8.97 0.94
CA TYR A 99 41.24 9.93 -0.15
C TYR A 99 42.34 9.52 -1.14
N GLU A 100 43.41 8.89 -0.66
CA GLU A 100 44.57 8.57 -1.48
C GLU A 100 44.25 7.50 -2.52
N SER A 101 43.38 6.53 -2.21
CA SER A 101 42.92 5.56 -3.19
C SER A 101 42.19 6.20 -4.37
N VAL A 102 41.33 7.21 -4.13
CA VAL A 102 40.69 7.97 -5.22
C VAL A 102 41.74 8.66 -6.10
N VAL A 103 42.72 9.33 -5.47
CA VAL A 103 43.81 10.00 -6.19
C VAL A 103 44.63 9.00 -7.01
N GLY A 104 44.92 7.82 -6.44
CA GLY A 104 45.63 6.74 -7.12
C GLY A 104 44.94 6.30 -8.41
N VAL A 105 43.62 6.07 -8.37
CA VAL A 105 42.83 5.74 -9.57
C VAL A 105 42.88 6.88 -10.59
N LEU A 106 42.75 8.13 -10.13
CA LEU A 106 42.85 9.31 -11.01
C LEU A 106 44.24 9.45 -11.64
N ASP A 107 45.32 9.07 -10.95
CA ASP A 107 46.66 9.03 -11.51
C ASP A 107 46.82 7.97 -12.61
N GLY A 108 46.13 6.84 -12.48
CA GLY A 108 45.95 5.88 -13.57
C GLY A 108 45.22 6.51 -14.77
N TYR A 109 44.10 7.19 -14.52
CA TYR A 109 43.31 7.89 -15.53
C TYR A 109 44.11 8.97 -16.27
N LYS A 110 44.92 9.76 -15.54
CA LYS A 110 45.81 10.80 -16.09
C LYS A 110 46.70 10.27 -17.22
N LYS A 111 47.15 9.02 -17.11
CA LYS A 111 48.04 8.38 -18.08
C LYS A 111 47.31 7.91 -19.34
N VAL A 112 45.99 7.74 -19.28
CA VAL A 112 45.20 7.16 -20.38
C VAL A 112 44.21 8.12 -21.02
N VAL A 113 43.95 9.31 -20.43
CA VAL A 113 42.97 10.29 -20.93
C VAL A 113 43.21 10.71 -22.40
N ASN A 114 44.47 10.75 -22.84
CA ASN A 114 44.79 11.05 -24.24
C ASN A 114 44.38 9.91 -25.19
N ASN A 115 44.54 8.65 -24.79
CA ASN A 115 44.07 7.51 -25.57
C ASN A 115 42.55 7.47 -25.61
N LEU A 116 41.90 7.71 -24.46
CA LEU A 116 40.44 7.84 -24.38
C LEU A 116 39.91 8.94 -25.32
N ASN A 117 40.54 10.13 -25.31
CA ASN A 117 40.17 11.24 -26.19
C ASN A 117 40.41 10.97 -27.67
N ALA A 118 41.29 10.04 -28.03
CA ALA A 118 41.49 9.63 -29.42
C ALA A 118 40.37 8.71 -29.95
N ASN A 119 39.54 8.16 -29.05
CA ASN A 119 38.42 7.26 -29.36
C ASN A 119 37.05 7.96 -29.25
N VAL A 120 37.03 9.28 -29.06
CA VAL A 120 35.78 10.05 -29.02
C VAL A 120 35.89 11.30 -29.89
N PRO A 121 34.76 11.82 -30.41
CA PRO A 121 34.77 13.07 -31.17
C PRO A 121 35.32 14.24 -30.35
N SER A 122 35.98 15.19 -31.02
CA SER A 122 36.61 16.34 -30.35
C SER A 122 35.64 17.27 -29.61
N TYR A 123 34.34 17.22 -29.94
CA TYR A 123 33.29 17.97 -29.25
C TYR A 123 32.81 17.30 -27.94
N ALA A 124 33.18 16.05 -27.71
CA ALA A 124 32.79 15.28 -26.53
C ALA A 124 34.01 14.72 -25.77
N PRO A 125 35.01 15.55 -25.43
CA PRO A 125 36.20 15.06 -24.77
C PRO A 125 35.90 14.55 -23.36
N TYR A 126 36.73 13.61 -22.93
CA TYR A 126 36.87 13.21 -21.54
C TYR A 126 37.40 14.38 -20.69
N PRO A 127 36.92 14.55 -19.44
CA PRO A 127 37.38 15.61 -18.56
C PRO A 127 38.86 15.45 -18.22
N SER A 128 39.57 16.58 -18.08
CA SER A 128 40.98 16.53 -17.69
C SER A 128 41.17 15.91 -16.30
N TYR A 129 42.33 15.30 -16.05
CA TYR A 129 42.72 14.85 -14.71
C TYR A 129 42.55 15.96 -13.66
N LYS A 130 42.99 17.17 -13.97
CA LYS A 130 42.86 18.32 -13.06
C LYS A 130 41.40 18.64 -12.73
N TYR A 131 40.50 18.57 -13.73
CA TYR A 131 39.07 18.81 -13.53
C TYR A 131 38.47 17.84 -12.49
N LEU A 132 38.85 16.56 -12.57
CA LEU A 132 38.37 15.52 -11.65
C LEU A 132 39.05 15.64 -10.28
N LEU A 133 40.36 15.86 -10.24
CA LEU A 133 41.11 16.01 -8.99
C LEU A 133 40.61 17.20 -8.16
N ASP A 134 40.33 18.35 -8.80
CA ASP A 134 39.80 19.55 -8.14
C ASP A 134 38.37 19.34 -7.56
N ARG A 135 37.74 18.18 -7.83
CA ARG A 135 36.41 17.77 -7.37
C ARG A 135 36.43 16.57 -6.41
N VAL A 136 37.62 16.19 -5.93
CA VAL A 136 37.73 15.17 -4.88
C VAL A 136 37.64 15.85 -3.53
N HIS A 137 36.72 15.38 -2.69
CA HIS A 137 36.39 15.99 -1.40
C HIS A 137 36.46 14.99 -0.24
N LYS A 138 36.51 15.50 0.99
CA LYS A 138 36.58 14.70 2.22
C LYS A 138 35.36 14.93 3.10
N GLY A 139 34.72 13.84 3.52
CA GLY A 139 33.79 13.81 4.66
C GLY A 139 34.54 13.78 6.00
N HIS A 140 33.80 13.63 7.09
CA HIS A 140 34.41 13.36 8.40
C HIS A 140 34.71 11.87 8.55
N PRO A 141 35.81 11.49 9.23
CA PRO A 141 36.12 10.10 9.55
C PRO A 141 35.31 9.62 10.78
N VAL A 142 33.99 9.78 10.74
CA VAL A 142 33.08 9.33 11.81
C VAL A 142 31.81 8.73 11.22
N TYR A 143 31.37 7.63 11.81
CA TYR A 143 30.19 6.89 11.36
C TYR A 143 28.91 7.72 11.39
N GLY A 144 28.27 7.83 10.22
CA GLY A 144 26.89 8.27 10.04
C GLY A 144 26.56 9.57 10.78
N ARG A 145 25.54 9.54 11.63
CA ARG A 145 24.97 10.73 12.30
C ARG A 145 25.93 11.43 13.26
N LYS A 146 27.06 10.80 13.65
CA LYS A 146 28.10 11.49 14.43
C LYS A 146 28.61 12.74 13.71
N SER A 147 28.66 12.70 12.37
CA SER A 147 29.05 13.85 11.53
C SER A 147 28.14 15.08 11.70
N LEU A 148 26.85 14.88 12.03
CA LEU A 148 25.85 15.95 12.15
C LEU A 148 26.07 16.89 13.35
N ASN A 149 26.93 16.48 14.30
CA ASN A 149 27.33 17.30 15.45
C ASN A 149 28.65 18.05 15.21
N MET A 150 29.20 17.96 14.00
CA MET A 150 30.47 18.59 13.62
C MET A 150 30.23 19.80 12.71
N SER A 151 31.28 20.57 12.46
CA SER A 151 31.24 21.60 11.41
C SER A 151 31.13 20.94 10.03
N LEU A 152 30.43 21.59 9.10
CA LEU A 152 30.21 21.07 7.75
C LEU A 152 31.51 20.61 7.06
N SER A 153 31.55 19.35 6.63
CA SER A 153 32.68 18.75 5.91
C SER A 153 32.94 19.44 4.55
N ASP A 154 34.13 19.22 3.98
CA ASP A 154 34.44 19.72 2.64
C ASP A 154 33.52 19.10 1.58
N GLY A 155 33.26 17.79 1.70
CA GLY A 155 32.29 17.07 0.88
C GLY A 155 30.89 17.67 0.94
N ALA A 156 30.39 17.97 2.14
CA ALA A 156 29.04 18.53 2.30
C ALA A 156 28.96 19.96 1.75
N LYS A 157 30.00 20.79 1.92
CA LYS A 157 30.08 22.12 1.30
C LYS A 157 30.05 22.03 -0.22
N ALA A 158 30.84 21.12 -0.80
CA ALA A 158 30.88 20.89 -2.23
C ALA A 158 29.53 20.42 -2.78
N LEU A 159 28.89 19.46 -2.09
CA LEU A 159 27.57 18.94 -2.45
C LEU A 159 26.51 20.05 -2.47
N VAL A 160 26.43 20.87 -1.41
CA VAL A 160 25.49 22.01 -1.37
C VAL A 160 25.73 22.96 -2.54
N LYS A 161 27.00 23.31 -2.80
CA LYS A 161 27.38 24.23 -3.88
C LYS A 161 26.99 23.72 -5.27
N VAL A 162 27.14 22.41 -5.54
CA VAL A 162 26.77 21.85 -6.86
C VAL A 162 25.27 21.61 -6.98
N ALA A 163 24.59 21.24 -5.89
CA ALA A 163 23.13 21.09 -5.84
C ALA A 163 22.40 22.42 -6.04
N ASP A 164 22.96 23.53 -5.54
CA ASP A 164 22.43 24.87 -5.77
C ASP A 164 22.41 25.27 -7.26
N LYS A 165 23.36 24.72 -8.04
CA LYS A 165 23.44 24.92 -9.49
C LYS A 165 22.56 23.96 -10.29
N ALA A 166 21.98 22.94 -9.65
CA ALA A 166 21.08 21.99 -10.31
C ALA A 166 19.71 22.63 -10.57
N SER A 167 18.90 21.97 -11.39
CA SER A 167 17.50 22.34 -11.64
C SER A 167 16.62 21.10 -11.69
N VAL A 168 15.30 21.25 -11.68
CA VAL A 168 14.38 20.10 -11.81
C VAL A 168 14.53 19.42 -13.18
N GLY A 169 14.83 20.19 -14.23
CA GLY A 169 15.07 19.67 -15.58
C GLY A 169 16.46 19.06 -15.80
N ASP A 170 17.42 19.41 -14.94
CA ASP A 170 18.79 18.90 -14.91
C ASP A 170 19.21 18.62 -13.45
N PRO A 171 18.66 17.55 -12.85
CA PRO A 171 18.84 17.27 -11.44
C PRO A 171 20.25 16.74 -11.16
N LEU A 172 20.70 16.92 -9.92
CA LEU A 172 21.93 16.30 -9.43
C LEU A 172 21.64 14.89 -8.91
N THR A 173 22.31 13.90 -9.47
CA THR A 173 22.28 12.53 -8.95
C THR A 173 23.36 12.37 -7.88
N VAL A 174 22.97 11.96 -6.68
CA VAL A 174 23.87 11.62 -5.58
C VAL A 174 23.92 10.09 -5.47
N SER A 175 25.04 9.51 -5.86
CA SER A 175 25.29 8.08 -5.79
C SER A 175 25.99 7.76 -4.48
N VAL A 176 25.38 6.91 -3.66
CA VAL A 176 25.89 6.52 -2.33
C VAL A 176 26.36 5.07 -2.40
N TRP A 177 27.68 4.89 -2.47
CA TRP A 177 28.35 3.59 -2.48
C TRP A 177 28.54 3.08 -1.05
N GLY A 178 28.99 3.97 -0.15
CA GLY A 178 29.12 3.69 1.28
C GLY A 178 28.01 4.31 2.15
N GLY A 179 28.41 5.12 3.15
CA GLY A 179 27.49 5.85 4.00
C GLY A 179 26.99 7.17 3.41
N SER A 180 25.80 7.61 3.84
CA SER A 180 25.17 8.86 3.35
C SER A 180 25.41 10.09 4.25
N ALA A 181 26.37 10.01 5.18
CA ALA A 181 26.69 11.08 6.14
C ALA A 181 26.86 12.46 5.50
N ILE A 182 27.58 12.57 4.38
CA ILE A 182 27.81 13.84 3.67
C ILE A 182 26.51 14.44 3.13
N LEU A 183 25.59 13.60 2.61
CA LEU A 183 24.27 14.03 2.16
C LEU A 183 23.44 14.51 3.36
N ALA A 184 23.48 13.79 4.48
CA ALA A 184 22.78 14.19 5.71
C ALA A 184 23.30 15.52 6.28
N GLU A 185 24.62 15.74 6.27
CA GLU A 185 25.26 17.00 6.63
C GLU A 185 24.77 18.16 5.74
N ALA A 186 24.79 17.95 4.42
CA ALA A 186 24.33 18.95 3.44
C ALA A 186 22.85 19.32 3.65
N LEU A 187 21.98 18.32 3.79
CA LEU A 187 20.54 18.52 4.04
C LEU A 187 20.29 19.22 5.38
N GLN A 188 20.97 18.81 6.45
CA GLN A 188 20.84 19.46 7.75
C GLN A 188 21.31 20.92 7.72
N HIS A 189 22.44 21.20 7.04
CA HIS A 189 22.94 22.55 6.87
C HIS A 189 21.95 23.43 6.14
N VAL A 190 21.41 22.95 5.01
CA VAL A 190 20.38 23.66 4.25
C VAL A 190 19.13 23.91 5.10
N SER A 191 18.65 22.92 5.86
CA SER A 191 17.52 23.09 6.78
C SER A 191 17.76 24.07 7.93
N ARG A 192 19.01 24.26 8.37
CA ARG A 192 19.35 25.21 9.45
C ARG A 192 19.58 26.63 8.94
N THR A 193 19.88 26.80 7.66
CA THR A 193 20.36 28.09 7.10
C THR A 193 19.43 28.70 6.08
N ARG A 194 18.39 27.99 5.64
CA ARG A 194 17.45 28.44 4.60
C ARG A 194 15.99 28.32 5.08
N SER A 195 15.07 28.98 4.38
CA SER A 195 13.62 28.84 4.60
C SER A 195 13.13 27.45 4.17
N GLU A 196 11.97 27.02 4.68
CA GLU A 196 11.34 25.74 4.33
C GLU A 196 11.15 25.60 2.81
N ASP A 197 10.61 26.62 2.12
CA ASP A 197 10.46 26.62 0.66
C ASP A 197 11.80 26.41 -0.07
N ALA A 198 12.89 26.97 0.45
CA ALA A 198 14.23 26.82 -0.13
C ALA A 198 14.84 25.44 0.15
N VAL A 199 14.45 24.79 1.25
CA VAL A 199 14.79 23.38 1.54
C VAL A 199 14.04 22.47 0.57
N ASP A 200 12.74 22.68 0.39
CA ASP A 200 11.92 21.89 -0.53
C ASP A 200 12.44 22.01 -1.98
N ALA A 201 12.76 23.23 -2.42
CA ALA A 201 13.37 23.45 -3.73
C ALA A 201 14.76 22.80 -3.85
N PHE A 202 15.55 22.75 -2.78
CA PHE A 202 16.84 22.04 -2.77
C PHE A 202 16.63 20.53 -2.93
N VAL A 203 15.71 19.95 -2.16
CA VAL A 203 15.34 18.53 -2.18
C VAL A 203 14.78 18.09 -3.54
N GLU A 204 13.93 18.90 -4.17
CA GLU A 204 13.28 18.58 -5.45
C GLU A 204 14.27 18.37 -6.60
N LYS A 205 15.45 19.00 -6.52
CA LYS A 205 16.50 18.96 -7.55
C LYS A 205 17.50 17.81 -7.37
N LEU A 206 17.34 16.98 -6.33
CA LEU A 206 18.21 15.85 -6.04
C LEU A 206 17.58 14.51 -6.46
N ARG A 207 18.40 13.58 -6.94
CA ARG A 207 18.07 12.17 -7.13
C ARG A 207 19.09 11.34 -6.37
N VAL A 208 18.70 10.61 -5.34
CA VAL A 208 19.60 9.77 -4.58
C VAL A 208 19.49 8.33 -5.06
N TYR A 209 20.63 7.68 -5.26
CA TYR A 209 20.72 6.25 -5.47
C TYR A 209 21.68 5.69 -4.43
N ALA A 210 21.18 4.89 -3.50
CA ALA A 210 21.98 4.29 -2.44
C ALA A 210 22.11 2.77 -2.62
N ILE A 211 23.35 2.27 -2.57
CA ILE A 211 23.69 0.84 -2.57
C ILE A 211 23.39 0.29 -1.18
N SER A 212 22.09 0.08 -0.96
CA SER A 212 21.52 -0.05 0.38
C SER A 212 21.84 1.17 1.27
N ASP A 213 21.32 1.21 2.50
CA ASP A 213 21.74 2.19 3.50
C ASP A 213 22.86 1.56 4.34
N GLN A 214 24.11 2.03 4.17
CA GLN A 214 25.27 1.46 4.89
C GLN A 214 25.69 2.25 6.14
N ASP A 215 24.90 3.24 6.55
CA ASP A 215 25.03 3.91 7.84
C ASP A 215 23.67 4.30 8.43
N ASP A 216 23.67 4.89 9.63
CA ASP A 216 22.43 5.30 10.31
C ASP A 216 21.84 6.63 9.78
N THR A 217 22.41 7.20 8.72
CA THR A 217 21.91 8.44 8.10
C THR A 217 20.92 8.19 6.98
N GLY A 218 20.97 7.05 6.29
CA GLY A 218 20.03 6.76 5.20
C GLY A 218 18.56 6.75 5.65
N ILE A 219 18.26 6.02 6.74
CA ILE A 219 16.92 6.05 7.36
C ILE A 219 16.57 7.43 7.91
N TRP A 220 17.53 8.15 8.50
CA TRP A 220 17.32 9.51 9.01
C TRP A 220 16.94 10.48 7.90
N ILE A 221 17.59 10.40 6.73
CA ILE A 221 17.28 11.20 5.55
C ILE A 221 15.86 10.87 5.08
N ARG A 222 15.53 9.59 4.88
CA ARG A 222 14.22 9.17 4.35
C ARG A 222 13.05 9.55 5.25
N LEU A 223 13.24 9.55 6.57
CA LEU A 223 12.21 9.99 7.52
C LEU A 223 12.05 11.51 7.59
N ARG A 224 13.14 12.27 7.43
CA ARG A 224 13.14 13.73 7.59
C ARG A 224 12.85 14.50 6.30
N TYR A 225 13.22 13.92 5.16
CA TYR A 225 13.03 14.48 3.83
C TYR A 225 12.26 13.48 2.96
N PRO A 226 11.01 13.12 3.32
CA PRO A 226 10.29 12.05 2.63
C PRO A 226 9.95 12.40 1.18
N GLN A 227 10.00 13.68 0.79
CA GLN A 227 9.85 14.14 -0.59
C GLN A 227 11.14 14.05 -1.43
N LEU A 228 12.27 13.66 -0.82
CA LEU A 228 13.51 13.40 -1.54
C LEU A 228 13.35 12.13 -2.39
N PHE A 229 13.64 12.26 -3.68
CA PHE A 229 13.67 11.12 -4.58
C PHE A 229 14.85 10.20 -4.21
N TYR A 230 14.54 8.99 -3.73
CA TYR A 230 15.53 8.12 -3.12
C TYR A 230 15.36 6.67 -3.58
N VAL A 231 16.29 6.16 -4.39
CA VAL A 231 16.36 4.75 -4.81
C VAL A 231 17.23 3.98 -3.82
N VAL A 232 16.71 2.90 -3.26
CA VAL A 232 17.43 2.08 -2.28
C VAL A 232 16.90 0.65 -2.20
N SER A 233 17.79 -0.32 -2.03
CA SER A 233 17.41 -1.68 -1.63
C SER A 233 17.11 -1.73 -0.13
N LEU A 234 15.84 -1.96 0.23
CA LEU A 234 15.38 -2.08 1.62
C LEU A 234 15.36 -3.54 2.06
N HIS A 235 16.08 -3.84 3.13
CA HIS A 235 16.16 -5.15 3.75
C HIS A 235 16.57 -5.02 5.23
N GLY A 236 16.55 -6.11 6.00
CA GLY A 236 17.11 -6.11 7.35
C GLY A 236 18.58 -5.65 7.33
N PHE A 237 19.05 -4.99 8.38
CA PHE A 237 20.43 -4.49 8.39
C PHE A 237 21.42 -5.64 8.14
N SER A 238 22.38 -5.43 7.21
CA SER A 238 23.35 -6.43 6.74
C SER A 238 22.77 -7.62 5.93
N GLU A 239 21.46 -7.66 5.64
CA GLU A 239 20.86 -8.67 4.75
C GLU A 239 21.08 -8.37 3.27
N TYR A 240 22.30 -8.03 2.88
CA TYR A 240 22.63 -7.66 1.50
C TYR A 240 22.36 -8.76 0.49
N THR A 241 22.27 -10.03 0.90
CA THR A 241 21.94 -11.17 0.03
C THR A 241 20.67 -10.96 -0.79
N VAL A 242 19.75 -10.14 -0.30
CA VAL A 242 18.48 -9.85 -0.98
C VAL A 242 18.47 -8.48 -1.65
N ALA A 243 19.58 -7.75 -1.77
CA ALA A 243 19.56 -6.44 -2.41
C ALA A 243 19.66 -6.55 -3.93
N ALA A 244 18.87 -5.76 -4.68
CA ALA A 244 18.84 -5.82 -6.14
C ALA A 244 20.22 -5.65 -6.80
N TRP A 245 21.08 -4.79 -6.23
CA TRP A 245 22.42 -4.49 -6.75
C TRP A 245 23.32 -5.73 -6.90
N ASN A 246 23.06 -6.82 -6.16
CA ASN A 246 23.79 -8.08 -6.36
C ASN A 246 23.63 -8.63 -7.79
N GLY A 247 22.59 -8.24 -8.54
CA GLY A 247 22.45 -8.62 -9.95
C GLY A 247 23.65 -8.24 -10.82
N ILE A 248 24.54 -7.34 -10.38
CA ILE A 248 25.75 -7.02 -11.13
C ILE A 248 26.65 -8.26 -11.36
N SER A 249 26.82 -9.14 -10.35
CA SER A 249 27.73 -10.30 -10.39
C SER A 249 27.59 -11.32 -9.22
N GLY A 250 26.56 -11.21 -8.39
CA GLY A 250 26.48 -11.92 -7.11
C GLY A 250 25.88 -13.33 -7.14
N GLU A 251 25.40 -13.83 -8.28
CA GLU A 251 24.63 -15.07 -8.39
C GLU A 251 25.36 -16.29 -7.81
N GLU A 252 26.66 -16.43 -8.09
CA GLU A 252 27.48 -17.55 -7.62
C GLU A 252 27.73 -17.47 -6.11
N TYR A 253 28.10 -16.28 -5.61
CA TYR A 253 28.46 -16.06 -4.20
C TYR A 253 27.24 -16.04 -3.27
N ARG A 254 26.13 -15.44 -3.70
CA ARG A 254 24.91 -15.22 -2.90
C ARG A 254 23.80 -16.25 -3.18
N ASN A 255 24.03 -17.18 -4.11
CA ASN A 255 23.18 -18.32 -4.40
C ASN A 255 21.76 -17.95 -4.89
N PHE A 256 21.67 -17.14 -5.95
CA PHE A 256 20.41 -16.79 -6.62
C PHE A 256 20.55 -16.91 -8.15
N ASP A 257 19.45 -17.08 -8.87
CA ASP A 257 19.36 -17.10 -10.35
C ASP A 257 20.47 -17.85 -11.11
N HIS A 258 20.97 -18.98 -10.57
CA HIS A 258 22.08 -19.74 -11.17
C HIS A 258 21.86 -20.12 -12.64
N GLY A 259 22.84 -19.76 -13.48
CA GLY A 259 22.80 -19.93 -14.94
C GLY A 259 21.79 -19.00 -15.65
N GLY A 260 21.21 -18.06 -14.92
CA GLY A 260 20.41 -16.96 -15.46
C GLY A 260 21.28 -16.03 -16.30
N PRO A 261 22.18 -15.25 -15.67
CA PRO A 261 23.19 -14.50 -16.39
C PRO A 261 24.41 -15.37 -16.75
N ASP A 262 25.28 -14.83 -17.62
CA ASP A 262 26.59 -15.41 -17.91
C ASP A 262 27.60 -14.98 -16.84
N SER A 263 27.94 -15.89 -15.92
CA SER A 263 28.93 -15.64 -14.86
C SER A 263 30.37 -15.62 -15.38
N SER A 264 30.65 -16.14 -16.59
CA SER A 264 32.02 -16.26 -17.10
C SER A 264 32.66 -14.90 -17.40
N ILE A 265 31.84 -13.92 -17.79
CA ILE A 265 32.26 -12.56 -18.17
C ILE A 265 32.45 -11.61 -16.96
N VAL A 266 32.24 -12.10 -15.74
CA VAL A 266 32.54 -11.37 -14.49
C VAL A 266 33.61 -12.08 -13.64
N SER A 267 34.15 -13.20 -14.14
CA SER A 267 35.23 -13.94 -13.48
C SER A 267 36.54 -13.13 -13.46
N ASN A 268 37.36 -13.32 -12.41
CA ASN A 268 38.67 -12.66 -12.33
C ASN A 268 39.56 -12.97 -13.54
N ASP A 269 39.47 -14.16 -14.14
CA ASP A 269 40.20 -14.54 -15.36
C ASP A 269 39.76 -13.75 -16.60
N TRP A 270 38.45 -13.52 -16.74
CA TRP A 270 37.94 -12.70 -17.83
C TRP A 270 38.30 -11.22 -17.62
N LEU A 271 38.17 -10.73 -16.39
CA LEU A 271 38.53 -9.37 -16.01
C LEU A 271 40.02 -9.09 -16.23
N GLU A 272 40.90 -10.05 -15.96
CA GLU A 272 42.33 -9.94 -16.24
C GLU A 272 42.61 -9.67 -17.73
N LYS A 273 41.92 -10.40 -18.60
CA LYS A 273 42.14 -10.33 -20.05
C LYS A 273 41.49 -9.12 -20.72
N ASN A 274 40.41 -8.59 -20.14
CA ASN A 274 39.55 -7.61 -20.82
C ASN A 274 39.46 -6.26 -20.10
N ILE A 275 39.64 -6.22 -18.78
CA ILE A 275 39.42 -5.02 -17.97
C ILE A 275 40.72 -4.53 -17.33
N ARG A 276 41.57 -5.41 -16.78
CA ARG A 276 42.82 -5.03 -16.11
C ARG A 276 43.93 -4.67 -17.09
N LEU A 277 43.63 -3.78 -18.03
CA LEU A 277 44.49 -3.37 -19.11
C LEU A 277 45.18 -2.04 -18.79
N GLY A 278 46.51 -2.02 -18.88
CA GLY A 278 47.30 -0.81 -18.82
C GLY A 278 47.22 -0.04 -17.49
N PRO A 279 47.59 1.26 -17.49
CA PRO A 279 47.75 2.03 -16.26
C PRO A 279 46.46 2.30 -15.48
N LEU A 280 45.30 2.41 -16.15
CA LEU A 280 44.02 2.56 -15.45
C LEU A 280 43.52 1.19 -14.96
N GLY A 281 43.63 0.16 -15.79
CA GLY A 281 43.22 -1.21 -15.44
C GLY A 281 44.04 -1.82 -14.31
N SER A 282 45.28 -1.38 -14.04
CA SER A 282 46.05 -1.83 -12.88
C SER A 282 45.44 -1.41 -11.53
N HIS A 283 44.52 -0.43 -11.54
CA HIS A 283 43.73 -0.07 -10.36
C HIS A 283 42.42 -0.86 -10.26
N TYR A 284 42.07 -1.68 -11.24
CA TYR A 284 40.90 -2.56 -11.17
C TYR A 284 41.30 -3.85 -10.44
N LEU A 285 40.94 -3.97 -9.17
CA LEU A 285 41.44 -5.02 -8.28
C LEU A 285 40.82 -6.40 -8.56
N ASN A 286 41.34 -7.44 -7.90
CA ASN A 286 40.65 -8.73 -7.81
C ASN A 286 39.48 -8.61 -6.83
N TRP A 287 38.30 -9.09 -7.22
CA TRP A 287 37.16 -9.12 -6.33
C TRP A 287 37.22 -10.32 -5.39
N SER A 288 36.76 -10.12 -4.14
CA SER A 288 36.75 -11.13 -3.06
C SER A 288 35.37 -11.71 -2.77
N PHE A 289 34.30 -10.94 -3.03
CA PHE A 289 32.91 -11.36 -2.83
C PHE A 289 32.13 -11.27 -4.14
N ILE A 290 31.82 -10.05 -4.57
CA ILE A 290 31.19 -9.76 -5.85
C ILE A 290 31.99 -8.68 -6.59
N MET A 291 31.86 -8.62 -7.90
CA MET A 291 32.41 -7.57 -8.75
C MET A 291 31.50 -6.34 -8.73
N GLU A 292 32.06 -5.18 -8.34
CA GLU A 292 31.46 -3.85 -8.53
C GLU A 292 30.05 -3.68 -7.92
N GLY A 293 29.89 -3.97 -6.62
CA GLY A 293 28.60 -3.83 -5.93
C GLY A 293 27.96 -2.44 -6.10
N ASP A 294 28.79 -1.39 -6.23
CA ASP A 294 28.32 -0.01 -6.29
C ASP A 294 28.02 0.55 -7.68
N THR A 295 28.54 -0.10 -8.71
CA THR A 295 28.39 0.34 -10.09
C THR A 295 26.92 0.57 -10.51
N PRO A 296 25.93 -0.26 -10.10
CA PRO A 296 24.53 0.00 -10.38
C PRO A 296 24.04 1.42 -10.05
N ALA A 297 24.63 2.12 -9.07
CA ALA A 297 24.17 3.44 -8.66
C ALA A 297 24.47 4.57 -9.66
N PHE A 298 25.37 4.38 -10.62
CA PHE A 298 25.62 5.36 -11.70
C PHE A 298 25.23 4.87 -13.10
N LEU A 299 25.03 3.57 -13.30
CA LEU A 299 24.61 3.02 -14.60
C LEU A 299 23.31 3.62 -15.19
N PRO A 300 22.32 4.10 -14.42
CA PRO A 300 21.16 4.81 -14.97
C PRO A 300 21.51 6.14 -15.68
N LEU A 301 22.73 6.65 -15.48
CA LEU A 301 23.21 7.89 -16.11
C LEU A 301 23.85 7.65 -17.49
N VAL A 302 24.19 6.40 -17.82
CA VAL A 302 24.82 6.04 -19.10
C VAL A 302 23.84 6.31 -20.24
N GLN A 303 24.27 7.07 -21.24
CA GLN A 303 23.43 7.57 -22.32
C GLN A 303 23.30 6.52 -23.43
N ASN A 304 22.68 5.38 -23.13
CA ASN A 304 22.45 4.26 -24.07
C ASN A 304 21.00 4.19 -24.60
N GLY A 305 20.13 5.13 -24.21
CA GLY A 305 18.71 5.15 -24.59
C GLY A 305 17.80 4.28 -23.72
N LEU A 306 18.35 3.58 -22.72
CA LEU A 306 17.62 2.75 -21.76
C LEU A 306 17.51 3.47 -20.41
N GLY A 307 16.28 3.68 -19.95
CA GLY A 307 15.99 4.25 -18.63
C GLY A 307 15.99 5.79 -18.58
N ASP A 308 15.53 6.32 -17.44
CA ASP A 308 15.56 7.75 -17.11
C ASP A 308 15.72 7.85 -15.58
N VAL A 309 16.63 8.72 -15.11
CA VAL A 309 16.91 8.94 -13.69
C VAL A 309 15.70 9.43 -12.89
N ASN A 310 14.70 10.00 -13.56
CA ASN A 310 13.43 10.41 -12.95
C ASN A 310 12.37 9.29 -12.97
N HIS A 311 12.65 8.19 -13.67
CA HIS A 311 11.75 7.06 -13.88
C HIS A 311 12.46 5.71 -13.67
N PRO A 312 12.93 5.40 -12.45
CA PRO A 312 13.56 4.14 -12.11
C PRO A 312 12.61 2.95 -12.29
N GLU A 313 11.29 3.20 -12.36
CA GLU A 313 10.31 2.19 -12.71
C GLU A 313 10.37 1.75 -14.18
N TRP A 314 11.12 2.45 -15.05
CA TRP A 314 11.33 2.05 -16.44
C TRP A 314 12.45 1.04 -16.64
N GLY A 315 13.33 0.89 -15.66
CA GLY A 315 14.49 0.02 -15.75
C GLY A 315 15.64 0.66 -16.53
N SER A 316 16.86 0.33 -16.11
CA SER A 316 18.12 0.74 -16.72
C SER A 316 19.16 -0.36 -16.49
N TRP A 317 20.40 -0.15 -16.93
CA TRP A 317 21.51 -1.03 -16.54
C TRP A 317 21.77 -1.04 -15.02
N GLY A 318 21.34 0.00 -14.29
CA GLY A 318 21.37 0.02 -12.82
C GLY A 318 20.23 -0.76 -12.16
N GLY A 319 19.27 -1.28 -12.93
CA GLY A 319 18.11 -1.99 -12.39
C GLY A 319 16.82 -1.21 -12.55
N ARG A 320 15.75 -1.78 -11.99
CA ARG A 320 14.40 -1.22 -11.97
C ARG A 320 13.91 -1.17 -10.53
N TYR A 321 13.24 -0.08 -10.17
CA TYR A 321 12.74 0.15 -8.81
C TYR A 321 11.34 0.75 -8.86
N THR A 322 10.47 0.37 -7.93
CA THR A 322 9.10 0.89 -7.83
C THR A 322 8.91 1.74 -6.60
N LEU A 323 8.07 2.77 -6.71
CA LEU A 323 7.70 3.62 -5.59
C LEU A 323 7.13 2.77 -4.45
N LEU A 324 7.74 2.87 -3.27
CA LEU A 324 7.36 2.10 -2.07
C LEU A 324 6.00 2.52 -1.52
N ASP A 325 5.70 3.82 -1.59
CA ASP A 325 4.49 4.42 -1.04
C ASP A 325 3.66 5.10 -2.13
N HIS A 326 2.56 4.45 -2.54
CA HIS A 326 1.64 4.96 -3.55
C HIS A 326 0.76 6.12 -3.07
N THR A 327 0.79 6.47 -1.77
CA THR A 327 0.08 7.63 -1.24
C THR A 327 0.83 8.95 -1.52
N ASN A 328 2.04 8.88 -2.08
CA ASN A 328 2.95 10.00 -2.31
C ASN A 328 3.39 10.72 -1.02
N GLN A 329 3.25 10.10 0.16
CA GLN A 329 3.82 10.66 1.39
C GLN A 329 5.34 10.52 1.41
N SER A 330 5.87 9.51 0.72
CA SER A 330 7.29 9.27 0.50
C SER A 330 7.63 9.07 -0.99
N ARG A 331 8.79 9.60 -1.43
CA ARG A 331 9.37 9.39 -2.78
C ARG A 331 10.53 8.39 -2.77
N VAL A 332 10.43 7.37 -1.92
CA VAL A 332 11.37 6.25 -1.84
C VAL A 332 10.99 5.17 -2.84
N TYR A 333 11.95 4.73 -3.64
CA TYR A 333 11.83 3.65 -4.61
C TYR A 333 12.62 2.44 -4.11
N ALA A 334 11.98 1.28 -4.10
CA ALA A 334 12.54 0.03 -3.59
C ALA A 334 12.58 -1.05 -4.69
N ASP A 335 13.30 -2.13 -4.41
CA ASP A 335 13.50 -3.26 -5.31
C ASP A 335 12.16 -3.77 -5.89
N THR A 336 12.16 -4.07 -7.20
CA THR A 336 11.05 -4.75 -7.89
C THR A 336 11.63 -5.89 -8.73
N SER A 337 10.80 -6.74 -9.34
CA SER A 337 11.26 -7.96 -10.03
C SER A 337 10.93 -7.97 -11.51
N ASP A 338 11.89 -8.41 -12.32
CA ASP A 338 11.73 -8.64 -13.76
C ASP A 338 11.55 -10.13 -14.06
N TYR A 339 10.87 -10.44 -15.17
CA TYR A 339 10.78 -11.78 -15.71
C TYR A 339 11.70 -11.93 -16.91
N VAL A 340 12.68 -12.80 -16.80
CA VAL A 340 13.73 -12.95 -17.81
C VAL A 340 14.02 -14.43 -18.03
N VAL A 341 14.13 -14.85 -19.30
CA VAL A 341 14.64 -16.18 -19.64
C VAL A 341 16.16 -16.08 -19.69
N GLY A 342 16.83 -16.80 -18.79
CA GLY A 342 18.28 -16.80 -18.66
C GLY A 342 19.00 -17.57 -19.75
N ALA A 343 20.33 -17.50 -19.75
CA ALA A 343 21.22 -18.18 -20.69
C ALA A 343 21.07 -19.71 -20.64
N ASN A 344 20.71 -20.27 -19.49
CA ASN A 344 20.38 -21.69 -19.33
C ASN A 344 18.98 -22.09 -19.87
N GLY A 345 18.24 -21.17 -20.48
CA GLY A 345 16.90 -21.37 -20.99
C GLY A 345 15.79 -21.44 -19.94
N LYS A 346 16.11 -21.26 -18.65
CA LYS A 346 15.12 -21.22 -17.56
C LYS A 346 14.58 -19.80 -17.39
N ALA A 347 13.33 -19.71 -16.97
CA ALA A 347 12.71 -18.44 -16.63
C ALA A 347 12.99 -18.08 -15.16
N PHE A 348 13.32 -16.81 -14.93
CA PHE A 348 13.57 -16.23 -13.63
C PHE A 348 12.63 -15.05 -13.41
N THR A 349 12.13 -14.94 -12.18
CA THR A 349 11.36 -13.81 -11.67
C THR A 349 12.10 -13.31 -10.45
N SER A 350 12.87 -12.23 -10.58
CA SER A 350 13.67 -11.75 -9.46
C SER A 350 14.02 -10.27 -9.59
N LYS A 351 14.40 -9.67 -8.47
CA LYS A 351 14.96 -8.32 -8.43
C LYS A 351 16.36 -8.21 -9.02
N PHE A 352 17.14 -9.28 -8.93
CA PHE A 352 18.46 -9.35 -9.53
C PHE A 352 18.37 -9.31 -11.06
N ALA A 353 17.31 -9.91 -11.62
CA ALA A 353 17.05 -9.93 -13.05
C ALA A 353 16.81 -8.54 -13.64
N THR A 354 16.47 -7.54 -12.83
CA THR A 354 16.37 -6.16 -13.28
C THR A 354 17.72 -5.58 -13.74
N ILE A 355 18.83 -6.15 -13.24
CA ILE A 355 20.21 -5.75 -13.57
C ILE A 355 20.85 -6.79 -14.49
N TRP A 356 20.91 -8.06 -14.08
CA TRP A 356 21.74 -9.06 -14.76
C TRP A 356 21.28 -9.37 -16.19
N ARG A 357 20.04 -9.05 -16.54
CA ARG A 357 19.52 -9.13 -17.91
C ARG A 357 20.32 -8.30 -18.91
N TRP A 358 20.97 -7.24 -18.45
CA TRP A 358 21.79 -6.34 -19.25
C TRP A 358 23.29 -6.63 -19.17
N ARG A 359 23.68 -7.73 -18.50
CA ARG A 359 25.09 -8.00 -18.17
C ARG A 359 26.00 -8.04 -19.36
N LYS A 360 25.58 -8.70 -20.42
CA LYS A 360 26.35 -8.75 -21.64
C LYS A 360 26.62 -7.33 -22.15
N ASP A 361 25.59 -6.48 -22.20
CA ASP A 361 25.68 -5.15 -22.78
C ASP A 361 26.63 -4.24 -21.97
N TYR A 362 26.43 -4.13 -20.65
CA TYR A 362 27.28 -3.25 -19.84
C TYR A 362 28.71 -3.77 -19.68
N GLN A 363 28.92 -5.08 -19.76
CA GLN A 363 30.24 -5.68 -19.57
C GLN A 363 31.10 -5.59 -20.84
N PHE A 364 30.51 -5.81 -22.02
CA PHE A 364 31.21 -5.63 -23.29
C PHE A 364 31.41 -4.15 -23.65
N ASP A 365 30.49 -3.25 -23.27
CA ASP A 365 30.71 -1.80 -23.38
C ASP A 365 31.93 -1.37 -22.55
N PHE A 366 32.02 -1.83 -21.31
CA PHE A 366 33.17 -1.54 -20.45
C PHE A 366 34.48 -2.11 -20.99
N ALA A 367 34.48 -3.35 -21.51
CA ALA A 367 35.68 -3.92 -22.13
C ALA A 367 36.14 -3.14 -23.38
N ALA A 368 35.22 -2.66 -24.22
CA ALA A 368 35.56 -1.81 -25.36
C ALA A 368 36.23 -0.51 -24.88
N ARG A 369 35.66 0.15 -23.86
CA ARG A 369 36.24 1.37 -23.28
C ARG A 369 37.58 1.12 -22.59
N MET A 370 37.79 -0.03 -21.96
CA MET A 370 39.09 -0.37 -21.40
C MET A 370 40.15 -0.56 -22.49
N LYS A 371 39.79 -1.07 -23.68
CA LYS A 371 40.70 -1.07 -24.84
C LYS A 371 41.05 0.34 -25.30
N TRP A 372 40.11 1.28 -25.28
CA TRP A 372 40.39 2.70 -25.59
C TRP A 372 41.47 3.29 -24.67
N THR A 373 41.61 2.79 -23.43
CA THR A 373 42.64 3.28 -22.49
C THR A 373 44.06 2.91 -22.90
N VAL A 374 44.25 1.84 -23.68
CA VAL A 374 45.56 1.32 -24.09
C VAL A 374 45.84 1.47 -25.59
N ASN A 375 44.83 1.81 -26.39
CA ASN A 375 44.98 2.01 -27.83
C ASN A 375 44.37 3.35 -28.27
N SER A 376 45.21 4.26 -28.77
CA SER A 376 44.79 5.56 -29.30
C SER A 376 44.37 5.54 -30.77
N LYS A 377 44.47 4.39 -31.45
CA LYS A 377 44.05 4.28 -32.85
C LYS A 377 42.56 3.96 -32.92
N TYR A 378 41.76 4.97 -33.25
CA TYR A 378 40.30 4.86 -33.43
C TYR A 378 39.91 3.60 -34.23
N SER A 379 40.50 3.39 -35.41
CA SER A 379 40.15 2.29 -36.32
C SER A 379 40.49 0.87 -35.83
N GLU A 380 41.22 0.73 -34.72
CA GLU A 380 41.57 -0.57 -34.11
C GLU A 380 40.71 -0.87 -32.87
N ASN A 381 39.78 0.03 -32.52
CA ASN A 381 38.87 -0.10 -31.40
C ASN A 381 37.43 -0.16 -31.90
N ASN A 382 36.57 -0.82 -31.12
CA ASN A 382 35.14 -0.84 -31.38
C ASN A 382 34.46 0.32 -30.62
N HIS A 383 33.42 0.90 -31.21
CA HIS A 383 32.60 1.97 -30.67
C HIS A 383 31.12 1.58 -30.72
N GLN A 384 30.31 2.25 -29.90
CA GLN A 384 28.91 1.91 -29.82
C GLN A 384 28.14 2.43 -31.04
N PRO A 385 27.16 1.66 -31.55
CA PRO A 385 26.33 2.10 -32.66
C PRO A 385 25.40 3.24 -32.27
N VAL A 386 24.93 3.98 -33.26
CA VAL A 386 23.95 5.06 -33.12
C VAL A 386 22.59 4.56 -33.56
N ALA A 387 21.69 4.35 -32.60
CA ALA A 387 20.31 3.95 -32.84
C ALA A 387 19.45 5.15 -33.25
N ILE A 388 18.73 5.03 -34.37
CA ILE A 388 17.80 6.05 -34.88
C ILE A 388 16.47 5.37 -35.19
N VAL A 389 15.41 5.66 -34.44
CA VAL A 389 14.08 5.04 -34.63
C VAL A 389 13.08 6.09 -35.11
N ASN A 390 12.45 5.89 -36.27
CA ASN A 390 11.51 6.85 -36.87
C ASN A 390 12.08 8.28 -36.97
N GLY A 391 13.39 8.39 -37.23
CA GLY A 391 14.10 9.66 -37.30
C GLY A 391 14.39 10.33 -35.95
N SER A 392 14.09 9.68 -34.82
CA SER A 392 14.44 10.23 -33.50
C SER A 392 15.95 10.27 -33.31
N CYS A 393 16.48 11.44 -33.00
CA CYS A 393 17.84 11.61 -32.49
C CYS A 393 17.83 11.77 -30.98
N GLY A 394 18.79 11.14 -30.30
CA GLY A 394 18.99 11.28 -28.86
C GLY A 394 18.81 9.99 -28.09
N THR A 395 19.21 10.03 -26.83
CA THR A 395 19.07 8.96 -25.85
C THR A 395 17.82 9.11 -24.99
N ALA A 396 16.99 10.13 -25.28
CA ALA A 396 15.70 10.30 -24.66
C ALA A 396 14.71 9.23 -25.17
N PRO A 397 13.81 8.73 -24.31
CA PRO A 397 12.84 7.72 -24.71
C PRO A 397 11.87 8.25 -25.77
N LEU A 398 11.67 7.46 -26.83
CA LEU A 398 10.73 7.78 -27.91
C LEU A 398 9.27 7.64 -27.42
N LYS A 399 8.59 8.77 -27.23
CA LYS A 399 7.18 8.81 -26.81
C LYS A 399 6.24 8.79 -28.01
N LEU A 400 5.56 7.66 -28.23
CA LEU A 400 4.60 7.49 -29.32
C LEU A 400 3.16 7.48 -28.79
N LYS A 401 2.30 8.28 -29.42
CA LYS A 401 0.85 8.21 -29.19
C LYS A 401 0.23 7.27 -30.21
N TYR A 402 -0.58 6.33 -29.76
CA TYR A 402 -1.27 5.38 -30.63
C TYR A 402 -2.71 5.16 -30.18
N LYS A 403 -3.54 4.66 -31.09
CA LYS A 403 -4.90 4.19 -30.77
C LYS A 403 -4.85 2.68 -30.57
N PRO A 404 -5.45 2.10 -29.51
CA PRO A 404 -5.58 0.65 -29.41
C PRO A 404 -6.13 0.05 -30.70
N GLY A 405 -5.48 -1.00 -31.22
CA GLY A 405 -5.83 -1.64 -32.49
C GLY A 405 -5.18 -1.06 -33.72
N SER A 406 -4.50 0.07 -33.59
CA SER A 406 -3.64 0.58 -34.65
C SER A 406 -2.31 -0.16 -34.66
N SER A 407 -1.69 -0.16 -35.84
CA SER A 407 -0.30 -0.58 -35.98
C SER A 407 0.61 0.63 -36.01
N ILE A 408 1.77 0.51 -35.37
CA ILE A 408 2.85 1.49 -35.40
C ILE A 408 4.01 0.85 -36.15
N VAL A 409 4.61 1.56 -37.10
CA VAL A 409 5.87 1.13 -37.71
C VAL A 409 7.01 1.78 -36.93
N LEU A 410 7.98 0.97 -36.52
CA LEU A 410 9.26 1.42 -35.99
C LEU A 410 10.32 1.09 -37.03
N ASP A 411 10.97 2.13 -37.53
CA ASP A 411 12.01 2.06 -38.55
C ASP A 411 13.34 2.48 -37.93
N ALA A 412 14.23 1.51 -37.72
CA ALA A 412 15.60 1.72 -37.28
C ALA A 412 16.65 1.65 -38.41
N SER A 413 16.23 1.62 -39.67
CA SER A 413 17.12 1.40 -40.81
C SER A 413 18.10 2.54 -41.09
N ASN A 414 17.89 3.72 -40.49
CA ASN A 414 18.85 4.83 -40.51
C ASN A 414 19.90 4.74 -39.40
N SER A 415 19.81 3.75 -38.50
CA SER A 415 20.84 3.51 -37.49
C SER A 415 22.15 3.15 -38.18
N TRP A 416 23.27 3.53 -37.58
CA TRP A 416 24.58 3.36 -38.19
C TRP A 416 25.65 3.05 -37.14
N ASP A 417 26.70 2.41 -37.59
CA ASP A 417 27.86 2.08 -36.77
C ASP A 417 29.05 3.01 -37.14
N PRO A 418 29.76 3.60 -36.15
CA PRO A 418 30.92 4.45 -36.41
C PRO A 418 32.10 3.73 -37.06
N ASP A 419 32.27 2.44 -36.77
CA ASP A 419 33.36 1.61 -37.28
C ASP A 419 33.01 0.95 -38.61
N GLY A 420 31.72 1.01 -38.98
CA GLY A 420 31.20 0.43 -40.22
C GLY A 420 30.82 -1.04 -40.06
N ASP A 421 30.66 -1.51 -38.82
CA ASP A 421 30.22 -2.86 -38.52
C ASP A 421 28.75 -3.09 -38.90
N ASP A 422 28.42 -4.36 -39.20
CA ASP A 422 27.05 -4.77 -39.48
C ASP A 422 26.17 -4.67 -38.23
N LEU A 423 24.99 -4.06 -38.37
CA LEU A 423 24.02 -3.93 -37.28
C LEU A 423 23.02 -5.07 -37.24
N THR A 424 22.83 -5.64 -36.05
CA THR A 424 21.72 -6.55 -35.74
C THR A 424 20.64 -5.84 -34.94
N TYR A 425 19.37 -6.06 -35.31
CA TYR A 425 18.23 -5.41 -34.65
C TYR A 425 17.41 -6.45 -33.88
N ASP A 426 17.35 -6.32 -32.56
CA ASP A 426 16.43 -7.07 -31.73
C ASP A 426 15.36 -6.16 -31.12
N TRP A 427 14.11 -6.56 -31.30
CA TRP A 427 12.95 -5.83 -30.83
C TRP A 427 12.14 -6.74 -29.92
N PHE A 428 12.00 -6.32 -28.67
CA PHE A 428 11.17 -6.99 -27.69
C PHE A 428 10.37 -5.96 -26.88
N HIS A 429 9.29 -6.43 -26.26
CA HIS A 429 8.50 -5.61 -25.36
C HIS A 429 9.01 -5.81 -23.94
N TYR A 430 9.65 -4.77 -23.38
CA TYR A 430 9.97 -4.70 -21.95
C TYR A 430 8.69 -4.38 -21.17
N ARG A 431 8.07 -5.38 -20.54
CA ARG A 431 6.67 -5.29 -20.09
C ARG A 431 6.53 -4.75 -18.69
N GLU A 432 7.53 -5.02 -17.87
CA GLU A 432 7.60 -4.71 -16.45
C GLU A 432 7.51 -3.19 -16.15
N PRO A 433 7.96 -2.29 -17.04
CA PRO A 433 7.65 -0.85 -16.93
C PRO A 433 6.19 -0.45 -17.22
N GLY A 434 5.41 -1.30 -17.88
CA GLY A 434 4.11 -0.96 -18.46
C GLY A 434 2.96 -0.89 -17.45
N GLY A 435 2.86 0.19 -16.68
CA GLY A 435 1.65 0.76 -16.04
C GLY A 435 0.57 -0.15 -15.40
N ALA A 436 -0.15 -0.96 -16.19
CA ALA A 436 -1.22 -1.87 -15.76
C ALA A 436 -0.83 -3.36 -15.79
N TYR A 437 0.23 -3.71 -16.52
CA TYR A 437 0.73 -5.09 -16.69
C TYR A 437 2.16 -5.28 -16.19
N GLY A 438 2.87 -4.19 -15.93
CA GLY A 438 4.26 -4.21 -15.48
C GLY A 438 4.47 -3.96 -13.99
N ARG A 439 3.47 -3.42 -13.28
CA ARG A 439 3.55 -3.25 -11.82
C ARG A 439 3.46 -4.61 -11.14
N GLY A 440 4.62 -5.26 -11.04
CA GLY A 440 4.79 -6.59 -10.50
C GLY A 440 4.32 -7.68 -11.47
N LEU A 441 4.92 -8.85 -11.33
CA LEU A 441 4.46 -10.10 -11.96
C LEU A 441 3.09 -10.56 -11.39
N GLU A 442 2.46 -9.68 -10.60
CA GLU A 442 1.16 -9.74 -9.96
C GLU A 442 0.33 -8.48 -10.29
N GLY A 443 0.36 -8.00 -11.54
CA GLY A 443 -0.50 -6.88 -11.97
C GLY A 443 -1.98 -7.18 -11.74
N PHE A 444 -2.52 -6.73 -10.61
CA PHE A 444 -3.92 -6.83 -10.23
C PHE A 444 -4.71 -5.68 -10.85
N ASP A 445 -5.56 -6.00 -11.83
CA ASP A 445 -6.81 -5.29 -12.04
C ASP A 445 -7.93 -6.16 -11.42
N PRO A 446 -8.57 -5.73 -10.32
CA PRO A 446 -9.59 -6.53 -9.64
C PRO A 446 -10.87 -6.78 -10.48
N SER A 447 -10.99 -6.13 -11.66
CA SER A 447 -12.04 -6.38 -12.64
C SER A 447 -11.63 -7.32 -13.78
N LEU A 448 -10.33 -7.56 -13.96
CA LEU A 448 -9.78 -8.45 -14.99
C LEU A 448 -9.20 -9.70 -14.32
N LYS A 449 -9.94 -10.81 -14.42
CA LYS A 449 -9.38 -12.15 -14.18
C LYS A 449 -8.34 -12.49 -15.26
N MET A 450 -7.15 -11.92 -15.20
CA MET A 450 -6.01 -12.37 -15.97
C MET A 450 -5.20 -13.36 -15.12
N LYS A 451 -5.00 -14.57 -15.65
CA LYS A 451 -3.91 -15.43 -15.19
C LYS A 451 -2.60 -14.72 -15.59
N PRO A 452 -1.57 -14.64 -14.73
CA PRO A 452 -0.25 -14.24 -15.18
C PRO A 452 0.20 -15.21 -16.26
N VAL A 453 0.15 -14.77 -17.52
CA VAL A 453 0.75 -15.52 -18.62
C VAL A 453 2.23 -15.14 -18.61
N LEU A 454 3.00 -15.85 -17.79
CA LEU A 454 4.47 -15.82 -17.81
C LEU A 454 4.93 -16.48 -19.12
N THR A 455 4.75 -15.78 -20.25
CA THR A 455 5.23 -16.23 -21.55
C THR A 455 6.11 -15.16 -22.19
N PRO A 456 7.11 -15.58 -22.99
CA PRO A 456 7.98 -14.66 -23.73
C PRO A 456 7.25 -13.85 -24.82
N LYS A 457 5.95 -14.11 -25.12
CA LYS A 457 5.13 -13.30 -26.04
C LYS A 457 4.20 -12.32 -25.33
N SER A 458 4.19 -11.06 -25.74
CA SER A 458 3.33 -10.05 -25.12
C SER A 458 1.90 -10.25 -25.58
N PRO A 459 0.92 -10.38 -24.66
CA PRO A 459 -0.47 -10.56 -25.07
C PRO A 459 -1.05 -9.33 -25.79
N ASN A 460 -0.42 -8.16 -25.63
CA ASN A 460 -0.97 -6.87 -26.07
C ASN A 460 -0.16 -6.20 -27.19
N VAL A 461 1.02 -6.71 -27.52
CA VAL A 461 1.91 -6.18 -28.56
C VAL A 461 2.48 -7.34 -29.37
N ASN A 462 2.09 -7.42 -30.63
CA ASN A 462 2.72 -8.32 -31.59
C ASN A 462 3.77 -7.53 -32.39
N ILE A 463 5.00 -8.03 -32.43
CA ILE A 463 6.11 -7.42 -33.17
C ILE A 463 6.34 -8.27 -34.40
N THR A 464 6.12 -7.69 -35.58
CA THR A 464 6.30 -8.38 -36.87
C THR A 464 7.38 -7.68 -37.67
N SER A 465 8.30 -8.44 -38.23
CA SER A 465 9.35 -7.88 -39.07
C SER A 465 8.79 -7.48 -40.44
N ILE A 466 9.11 -6.28 -40.91
CA ILE A 466 8.83 -5.84 -42.28
C ILE A 466 10.02 -6.16 -43.20
N LYS A 467 11.25 -6.12 -42.68
CA LYS A 467 12.49 -6.48 -43.40
C LYS A 467 13.16 -7.70 -42.77
N ASP A 468 13.87 -8.50 -43.56
CA ASP A 468 14.52 -9.73 -43.08
C ASP A 468 15.55 -9.47 -41.96
N ASN A 469 16.29 -8.36 -42.06
CA ASN A 469 17.27 -7.95 -41.05
C ASN A 469 16.65 -7.33 -39.78
N ARG A 470 15.32 -7.28 -39.66
CA ARG A 470 14.56 -6.68 -38.55
C ARG A 470 14.81 -5.19 -38.28
N SER A 471 15.44 -4.48 -39.22
CA SER A 471 15.64 -3.01 -39.13
C SER A 471 14.32 -2.22 -39.13
N ILE A 472 13.24 -2.81 -39.66
CA ILE A 472 11.90 -2.22 -39.64
C ILE A 472 10.93 -3.25 -39.09
N VAL A 473 10.19 -2.87 -38.05
CA VAL A 473 9.15 -3.71 -37.44
C VAL A 473 7.81 -2.98 -37.40
N LYS A 474 6.74 -3.76 -37.49
CA LYS A 474 5.37 -3.31 -37.24
C LYS A 474 4.95 -3.82 -35.87
N LEU A 475 4.64 -2.89 -34.98
CA LEU A 475 3.98 -3.13 -33.71
C LEU A 475 2.48 -3.14 -33.93
N GLU A 476 1.84 -4.27 -33.70
CA GLU A 476 0.38 -4.37 -33.71
C GLU A 476 -0.10 -4.33 -32.26
N THR A 477 -0.82 -3.25 -31.94
CA THR A 477 -1.39 -3.07 -30.60
C THR A 477 -2.77 -3.70 -30.54
N ALA A 478 -3.13 -4.28 -29.39
CA ALA A 478 -4.45 -4.89 -29.24
C ALA A 478 -5.60 -3.89 -29.50
N LYS A 479 -6.63 -4.31 -30.28
CA LYS A 479 -7.82 -3.51 -30.65
C LYS A 479 -8.63 -3.00 -29.46
N SER A 480 -8.56 -3.72 -28.36
CA SER A 480 -8.93 -3.32 -27.02
C SER A 480 -8.17 -4.22 -26.04
N LEU A 481 -8.00 -3.77 -24.79
CA LEU A 481 -7.47 -4.60 -23.70
C LEU A 481 -8.29 -5.90 -23.46
N ASN A 482 -9.48 -6.00 -24.05
CA ASN A 482 -10.41 -7.14 -23.93
C ASN A 482 -10.33 -8.19 -25.05
N ASP A 483 -9.54 -7.98 -26.12
CA ASP A 483 -9.57 -8.89 -27.28
C ASP A 483 -8.75 -10.20 -27.12
N TYR A 484 -7.99 -10.39 -26.03
CA TYR A 484 -7.34 -11.68 -25.72
C TYR A 484 -8.30 -12.72 -25.12
N HIS A 485 -9.48 -12.30 -24.66
CA HIS A 485 -10.49 -13.19 -24.07
C HIS A 485 -11.75 -13.30 -24.94
N LYS A 486 -11.60 -13.90 -26.12
CA LYS A 486 -12.73 -14.43 -26.90
C LYS A 486 -12.92 -15.93 -26.67
N THR A 487 -13.12 -16.30 -25.42
CA THR A 487 -14.33 -17.05 -25.08
C THR A 487 -15.10 -16.15 -24.13
N GLN A 488 -16.35 -15.84 -24.48
CA GLN A 488 -17.12 -14.80 -23.81
C GLN A 488 -17.22 -15.12 -22.32
N LYS A 489 -16.47 -14.40 -21.46
CA LYS A 489 -16.70 -14.41 -20.01
C LYS A 489 -18.02 -13.70 -19.74
N LYS A 490 -19.11 -14.40 -20.02
CA LYS A 490 -20.42 -14.09 -19.48
C LYS A 490 -20.41 -14.53 -18.03
N PHE A 491 -20.99 -13.70 -17.18
CA PHE A 491 -21.46 -14.15 -15.89
C PHE A 491 -22.69 -15.02 -16.12
N TYR A 492 -22.73 -16.18 -15.49
CA TYR A 492 -23.87 -17.08 -15.51
C TYR A 492 -24.53 -17.06 -14.15
N TRP A 493 -25.84 -16.95 -14.16
CA TRP A 493 -26.66 -17.13 -12.96
C TRP A 493 -27.72 -18.17 -13.28
N LEU A 494 -27.85 -19.18 -12.42
CA LEU A 494 -28.84 -20.23 -12.56
C LEU A 494 -29.59 -20.38 -11.26
N SER A 495 -30.91 -20.52 -11.35
CA SER A 495 -31.74 -20.81 -10.20
C SER A 495 -32.88 -21.73 -10.60
N CYS A 496 -33.09 -22.79 -9.83
CA CYS A 496 -34.34 -23.52 -9.88
C CYS A 496 -35.45 -22.70 -9.20
N ILE A 497 -36.64 -22.69 -9.79
CA ILE A 497 -37.88 -22.26 -9.16
C ILE A 497 -38.75 -23.50 -8.90
N GLN A 498 -38.71 -24.02 -7.68
CA GLN A 498 -39.38 -25.29 -7.32
C GLN A 498 -40.86 -25.32 -7.69
N LYS A 499 -41.58 -24.19 -7.55
CA LYS A 499 -43.02 -24.07 -7.83
C LYS A 499 -43.39 -24.51 -9.24
N ASN A 500 -42.52 -24.31 -10.22
CA ASN A 500 -42.75 -24.72 -11.60
C ASN A 500 -41.78 -25.79 -12.09
N GLY A 501 -40.87 -26.25 -11.24
CA GLY A 501 -39.91 -27.31 -11.53
C GLY A 501 -38.83 -26.95 -12.56
N LYS A 502 -38.66 -25.67 -12.92
CA LYS A 502 -37.73 -25.23 -13.98
C LYS A 502 -36.50 -24.55 -13.41
N THR A 503 -35.36 -24.70 -14.09
CA THR A 503 -34.15 -23.89 -13.85
C THR A 503 -34.03 -22.80 -14.91
N TYR A 504 -33.87 -21.55 -14.47
CA TYR A 504 -33.65 -20.42 -15.36
C TYR A 504 -32.18 -20.07 -15.38
N VAL A 505 -31.64 -19.84 -16.58
CA VAL A 505 -30.25 -19.43 -16.77
C VAL A 505 -30.22 -18.03 -17.35
N TYR A 506 -29.53 -17.13 -16.66
CA TYR A 506 -29.30 -15.76 -17.08
C TYR A 506 -27.83 -15.55 -17.35
N THR A 507 -27.54 -14.71 -18.32
CA THR A 507 -26.17 -14.30 -18.62
C THR A 507 -26.04 -12.79 -18.72
N ALA A 508 -24.89 -12.28 -18.30
CA ALA A 508 -24.51 -10.89 -18.50
C ALA A 508 -23.04 -10.81 -18.94
N PRO A 509 -22.64 -9.85 -19.77
CA PRO A 509 -21.24 -9.66 -20.13
C PRO A 509 -20.38 -9.12 -18.97
N LYS A 510 -21.01 -8.56 -17.93
CA LYS A 510 -20.39 -8.05 -16.70
C LYS A 510 -21.40 -8.19 -15.54
N ILE A 511 -20.93 -8.35 -14.30
CA ILE A 511 -21.81 -8.62 -13.15
C ILE A 511 -22.79 -7.45 -12.87
N GLU A 512 -22.36 -6.21 -13.11
CA GLU A 512 -23.17 -4.98 -13.01
C GLU A 512 -23.95 -4.66 -14.29
N GLY A 513 -23.90 -5.56 -15.27
CA GLY A 513 -24.47 -5.37 -16.60
C GLY A 513 -25.95 -5.76 -16.67
N THR A 514 -26.53 -5.58 -17.85
CA THR A 514 -27.88 -6.08 -18.12
C THR A 514 -27.85 -7.60 -18.19
N TRP A 515 -28.59 -8.23 -17.28
CA TRP A 515 -28.80 -9.67 -17.28
C TRP A 515 -29.91 -10.03 -18.25
N THR A 516 -29.60 -10.96 -19.15
CA THR A 516 -30.54 -11.47 -20.13
C THR A 516 -30.80 -12.94 -19.86
N LYS A 517 -32.07 -13.35 -19.92
CA LYS A 517 -32.42 -14.76 -19.78
C LYS A 517 -31.86 -15.51 -20.99
N ALA A 518 -30.83 -16.31 -20.77
CA ALA A 518 -30.16 -17.07 -21.82
C ALA A 518 -30.90 -18.38 -22.12
N SER A 519 -31.47 -19.02 -21.10
CA SER A 519 -32.15 -20.31 -21.26
C SER A 519 -33.17 -20.58 -20.16
N THR A 520 -34.04 -21.56 -20.38
CA THR A 520 -34.92 -22.16 -19.37
C THR A 520 -34.85 -23.67 -19.54
N ILE A 521 -34.28 -24.35 -18.54
CA ILE A 521 -34.20 -25.81 -18.46
C ILE A 521 -35.53 -26.28 -17.88
N SER A 522 -36.39 -26.83 -18.74
CA SER A 522 -37.78 -27.14 -18.38
C SER A 522 -37.96 -28.50 -17.71
N ASN A 523 -37.01 -29.42 -17.90
CA ASN A 523 -37.12 -30.82 -17.44
C ASN A 523 -36.32 -31.11 -16.16
N TYR A 524 -35.51 -30.16 -15.70
CA TYR A 524 -34.66 -30.32 -14.52
C TYR A 524 -34.76 -29.10 -13.62
N CYS A 525 -35.12 -29.34 -12.36
CA CYS A 525 -34.92 -28.40 -11.27
C CYS A 525 -33.56 -28.69 -10.63
N LEU A 526 -32.53 -27.96 -11.04
CA LEU A 526 -31.19 -28.02 -10.46
C LEU A 526 -31.21 -27.30 -9.08
N TYR A 527 -31.77 -27.97 -8.07
CA TYR A 527 -31.93 -27.45 -6.72
C TYR A 527 -30.57 -27.33 -6.01
N ASP A 528 -30.37 -26.21 -5.30
CA ASP A 528 -29.11 -25.86 -4.63
C ASP A 528 -27.87 -25.97 -5.54
N ALA A 529 -27.99 -25.37 -6.73
CA ALA A 529 -26.99 -25.47 -7.78
C ALA A 529 -25.61 -24.89 -7.40
N GLY A 530 -24.54 -25.62 -7.75
CA GLY A 530 -23.15 -25.18 -7.77
C GLY A 530 -22.60 -25.22 -9.19
N LEU A 531 -22.38 -24.06 -9.80
CA LEU A 531 -21.85 -23.94 -11.16
C LEU A 531 -20.32 -24.06 -11.17
N LEU A 532 -19.80 -24.90 -12.07
CA LEU A 532 -18.39 -24.92 -12.48
C LEU A 532 -18.33 -24.69 -13.99
N ILE A 533 -17.54 -23.71 -14.42
CA ILE A 533 -17.06 -23.61 -15.80
C ILE A 533 -15.63 -24.13 -15.75
N ASP A 534 -15.40 -25.28 -16.39
CA ASP A 534 -14.12 -25.98 -16.33
C ASP A 534 -13.08 -25.34 -17.28
N ASP A 535 -11.82 -25.77 -17.20
CA ASP A 535 -10.71 -25.20 -17.97
C ASP A 535 -10.87 -25.33 -19.49
N ASP A 536 -11.74 -26.23 -19.95
CA ASP A 536 -12.08 -26.47 -21.37
C ASP A 536 -13.37 -25.74 -21.82
N ASP A 537 -13.87 -24.81 -21.00
CA ASP A 537 -15.15 -24.10 -21.16
C ASP A 537 -16.41 -25.00 -21.08
N SER A 538 -16.29 -26.27 -20.70
CA SER A 538 -17.44 -27.11 -20.38
C SER A 538 -18.15 -26.60 -19.12
N ILE A 539 -19.48 -26.54 -19.16
CA ILE A 539 -20.30 -26.05 -18.04
C ILE A 539 -20.89 -27.24 -17.30
N TYR A 540 -20.57 -27.35 -16.01
CA TYR A 540 -21.10 -28.35 -15.10
C TYR A 540 -21.89 -27.70 -13.97
N VAL A 541 -22.96 -28.35 -13.54
CA VAL A 541 -23.78 -27.90 -12.42
C VAL A 541 -23.95 -29.06 -11.44
N SER A 542 -23.42 -28.91 -10.23
CA SER A 542 -23.76 -29.78 -9.13
C SER A 542 -25.11 -29.39 -8.56
N SER A 543 -25.96 -30.35 -8.20
CA SER A 543 -27.29 -30.07 -7.61
C SER A 543 -27.73 -31.23 -6.71
N GLY A 544 -28.55 -30.95 -5.70
CA GLY A 544 -29.04 -31.95 -4.75
C GLY A 544 -30.56 -32.02 -4.66
N GLN A 545 -31.11 -33.14 -4.18
CA GLN A 545 -32.54 -33.26 -3.88
C GLN A 545 -32.74 -34.19 -2.66
N TRP A 546 -33.75 -33.88 -1.84
CA TRP A 546 -34.16 -34.75 -0.74
C TRP A 546 -35.05 -35.89 -1.24
N THR A 547 -34.98 -37.06 -0.58
CA THR A 547 -36.01 -38.10 -0.71
C THR A 547 -37.26 -37.70 0.07
N PRO A 548 -38.50 -37.95 -0.40
CA PRO A 548 -39.75 -37.41 0.18
C PRO A 548 -39.92 -37.48 1.71
N ASN A 549 -39.19 -38.39 2.36
CA ASN A 549 -39.25 -38.65 3.80
C ASN A 549 -38.19 -37.84 4.59
N GLY A 550 -37.41 -36.97 3.94
CA GLY A 550 -36.39 -36.09 4.55
C GLY A 550 -35.13 -36.78 5.06
N ALA A 551 -35.03 -38.11 4.96
CA ALA A 551 -33.96 -38.90 5.61
C ALA A 551 -32.68 -39.08 4.78
N LYS A 552 -32.75 -38.93 3.45
CA LYS A 552 -31.63 -39.12 2.52
C LYS A 552 -31.62 -38.02 1.46
N SER A 553 -30.47 -37.85 0.83
CA SER A 553 -30.22 -36.88 -0.25
C SER A 553 -29.37 -37.53 -1.35
N GLN A 554 -29.53 -37.06 -2.57
CA GLN A 554 -28.73 -37.46 -3.71
C GLN A 554 -28.15 -36.21 -4.37
N THR A 555 -26.90 -36.26 -4.77
CA THR A 555 -26.20 -35.19 -5.49
C THR A 555 -25.84 -35.66 -6.89
N TRP A 556 -26.16 -34.82 -7.86
CA TRP A 556 -25.84 -35.02 -9.26
C TRP A 556 -24.85 -33.98 -9.75
N ILE A 557 -24.08 -34.33 -10.78
CA ILE A 557 -23.39 -33.38 -11.65
C ILE A 557 -24.08 -33.44 -13.01
N SER A 558 -24.49 -32.28 -13.51
CA SER A 558 -25.14 -32.12 -14.81
C SER A 558 -24.23 -31.33 -15.73
N LYS A 559 -23.82 -31.89 -16.87
CA LYS A 559 -23.14 -31.16 -17.93
C LYS A 559 -24.18 -30.42 -18.77
N LEU A 560 -23.95 -29.14 -19.06
CA LEU A 560 -24.81 -28.35 -19.94
C LEU A 560 -24.24 -28.29 -21.36
N ASP A 561 -25.13 -28.34 -22.34
CA ASP A 561 -24.79 -28.16 -23.76
C ASP A 561 -24.60 -26.67 -24.12
N LYS A 562 -24.29 -26.42 -25.39
CA LYS A 562 -24.14 -25.06 -25.95
C LYS A 562 -25.42 -24.19 -25.86
N ASN A 563 -26.59 -24.80 -25.68
CA ASN A 563 -27.87 -24.11 -25.50
C ASN A 563 -28.25 -23.98 -24.02
N LEU A 564 -27.33 -24.31 -23.12
CA LEU A 564 -27.51 -24.30 -21.67
C LEU A 564 -28.68 -25.20 -21.23
N GLN A 565 -28.83 -26.35 -21.88
CA GLN A 565 -29.71 -27.45 -21.50
C GLN A 565 -28.88 -28.60 -20.92
N VAL A 566 -29.48 -29.44 -20.07
CA VAL A 566 -28.78 -30.60 -19.50
C VAL A 566 -28.51 -31.62 -20.61
N GLU A 567 -27.24 -31.80 -20.97
CA GLU A 567 -26.76 -32.81 -21.93
C GLU A 567 -26.67 -34.18 -21.26
N LYS A 568 -26.10 -34.20 -20.05
CA LYS A 568 -25.85 -35.42 -19.27
C LYS A 568 -25.98 -35.11 -17.79
N GLN A 569 -26.59 -36.01 -17.03
CA GLN A 569 -26.64 -35.92 -15.57
C GLN A 569 -26.20 -37.25 -14.96
N GLU A 570 -25.24 -37.20 -14.04
CA GLU A 570 -24.73 -38.37 -13.34
C GLU A 570 -24.89 -38.22 -11.84
N THR A 571 -25.18 -39.33 -11.17
CA THR A 571 -25.19 -39.35 -9.71
C THR A 571 -23.77 -39.53 -9.21
N VAL A 572 -23.28 -38.56 -8.45
CA VAL A 572 -21.93 -38.60 -7.88
C VAL A 572 -21.93 -38.90 -6.39
N PHE A 573 -23.07 -38.71 -5.72
CA PHE A 573 -23.19 -39.00 -4.30
C PHE A 573 -24.62 -39.37 -3.90
N LYS A 574 -24.77 -40.35 -3.00
CA LYS A 574 -26.02 -40.72 -2.33
C LYS A 574 -25.75 -40.77 -0.84
N SER A 575 -26.46 -39.97 -0.04
CA SER A 575 -26.30 -40.03 1.40
C SER A 575 -26.90 -41.31 1.97
N ASN A 576 -26.23 -41.88 2.96
CA ASN A 576 -26.71 -43.02 3.73
C ASN A 576 -27.48 -42.52 4.97
N GLN A 577 -27.98 -43.45 5.77
CA GLN A 577 -28.79 -43.15 6.96
C GLN A 577 -28.00 -42.44 8.08
N GLU A 578 -26.67 -42.59 8.08
CA GLU A 578 -25.76 -41.94 9.05
C GLU A 578 -25.49 -40.47 8.68
N LEU A 579 -25.27 -40.19 7.39
CA LEU A 579 -24.98 -38.84 6.88
C LEU A 579 -26.22 -37.95 6.83
N GLY A 580 -27.42 -38.52 6.76
CA GLY A 580 -28.67 -37.75 6.73
C GLY A 580 -28.82 -36.86 5.49
N TYR A 581 -29.50 -35.74 5.64
CA TYR A 581 -29.77 -34.79 4.55
C TYR A 581 -28.57 -33.86 4.29
N ILE A 582 -28.15 -33.76 3.02
CA ILE A 582 -27.04 -32.92 2.57
C ILE A 582 -27.49 -32.04 1.40
N GLU A 583 -27.16 -30.75 1.45
CA GLU A 583 -27.56 -29.73 0.46
C GLU A 583 -26.47 -28.66 0.22
N GLY A 584 -26.82 -27.54 -0.42
CA GLY A 584 -25.95 -26.36 -0.52
C GLY A 584 -24.72 -26.53 -1.41
N SER A 585 -24.86 -27.24 -2.52
CA SER A 585 -23.71 -27.67 -3.34
C SER A 585 -22.92 -26.52 -3.94
N ARG A 586 -21.58 -26.58 -3.84
CA ARG A 586 -20.64 -25.77 -4.62
C ARG A 586 -19.61 -26.68 -5.26
N PHE A 587 -19.33 -26.43 -6.54
CA PHE A 587 -18.43 -27.26 -7.32
C PHE A 587 -17.21 -26.45 -7.74
N TYR A 588 -16.03 -26.93 -7.37
CA TYR A 588 -14.76 -26.26 -7.62
C TYR A 588 -13.78 -27.20 -8.31
N LYS A 589 -12.81 -26.61 -9.00
CA LYS A 589 -11.57 -27.27 -9.41
C LYS A 589 -10.40 -26.46 -8.87
N ILE A 590 -9.58 -27.08 -8.03
CA ILE A 590 -8.43 -26.43 -7.38
C ILE A 590 -7.21 -27.32 -7.64
N ASN A 591 -6.15 -26.74 -8.24
CA ASN A 591 -4.92 -27.46 -8.61
C ASN A 591 -5.16 -28.76 -9.40
N GLY A 592 -6.12 -28.73 -10.35
CA GLY A 592 -6.47 -29.89 -11.17
C GLY A 592 -7.38 -30.92 -10.49
N THR A 593 -7.71 -30.75 -9.20
CA THR A 593 -8.60 -31.65 -8.45
C THR A 593 -10.00 -31.06 -8.33
N TYR A 594 -11.04 -31.89 -8.51
CA TYR A 594 -12.44 -31.46 -8.38
C TYR A 594 -12.94 -31.62 -6.94
N PHE A 595 -13.59 -30.58 -6.41
CA PHE A 595 -14.12 -30.54 -5.04
C PHE A 595 -15.61 -30.21 -5.04
N LEU A 596 -16.40 -30.98 -4.29
CA LEU A 596 -17.79 -30.68 -3.97
C LEU A 596 -17.89 -30.25 -2.50
N TRP A 597 -18.32 -29.02 -2.27
CA TRP A 597 -18.63 -28.51 -0.95
C TRP A 597 -20.12 -28.65 -0.69
N LEU A 598 -20.49 -29.23 0.46
CA LEU A 598 -21.85 -29.57 0.82
C LEU A 598 -22.11 -29.25 2.30
N THR A 599 -23.36 -28.99 2.68
CA THR A 599 -23.76 -28.72 4.06
C THR A 599 -24.72 -29.78 4.59
N ASN A 600 -24.59 -30.11 5.88
CA ASN A 600 -25.54 -30.95 6.62
C ASN A 600 -26.11 -30.15 7.80
N PRO A 601 -27.37 -29.70 7.72
CA PRO A 601 -27.96 -28.85 8.75
C PRO A 601 -28.44 -29.58 10.02
N GLY A 602 -28.30 -30.91 10.16
CA GLY A 602 -28.96 -31.62 11.28
C GLY A 602 -28.54 -33.03 11.73
N GLY A 603 -27.40 -33.63 11.32
CA GLY A 603 -27.04 -35.02 11.70
C GLY A 603 -25.71 -35.20 12.48
N PRO A 604 -25.53 -36.28 13.30
CA PRO A 604 -24.28 -36.57 14.01
C PRO A 604 -23.33 -37.59 13.30
N TYR A 605 -22.05 -37.61 13.71
CA TYR A 605 -20.98 -38.64 13.52
C TYR A 605 -20.09 -38.64 12.23
N ASP A 606 -19.05 -39.50 12.24
CA ASP A 606 -17.60 -39.17 12.34
C ASP A 606 -16.67 -39.66 11.19
N SER A 607 -17.15 -39.88 9.96
CA SER A 607 -16.39 -40.62 8.93
C SER A 607 -15.88 -39.85 7.69
N TRP A 608 -15.80 -38.51 7.71
CA TRP A 608 -15.26 -37.71 6.60
C TRP A 608 -14.39 -36.54 7.10
N HIS A 609 -13.42 -36.07 6.30
CA HIS A 609 -12.59 -34.89 6.63
C HIS A 609 -13.47 -33.64 6.72
N ARG A 610 -13.80 -33.24 7.96
CA ARG A 610 -14.58 -32.05 8.28
C ARG A 610 -13.70 -30.81 8.23
N VAL A 611 -14.13 -29.79 7.49
CA VAL A 611 -13.42 -28.51 7.45
C VAL A 611 -13.82 -27.59 8.62
N LEU A 612 -15.04 -27.71 9.15
CA LEU A 612 -15.50 -26.94 10.32
C LEU A 612 -16.34 -27.81 11.26
N LYS A 613 -15.94 -27.90 12.55
CA LYS A 613 -16.74 -28.46 13.65
C LYS A 613 -16.91 -27.39 14.74
N ASN A 614 -18.12 -26.89 14.90
CA ASN A 614 -18.63 -26.27 16.13
C ASN A 614 -17.71 -25.21 16.80
N ASN A 615 -17.29 -24.16 16.08
CA ASN A 615 -16.49 -23.03 16.59
C ASN A 615 -17.30 -22.02 17.45
N GLY A 616 -18.34 -22.46 18.14
CA GLY A 616 -19.25 -21.57 18.86
C GLY A 616 -20.12 -20.72 17.91
N LYS A 617 -20.98 -19.88 18.49
CA LYS A 617 -21.82 -18.92 17.77
C LYS A 617 -21.02 -17.60 17.68
N PRO A 618 -20.30 -17.31 16.58
CA PRO A 618 -19.48 -16.11 16.48
C PRO A 618 -20.31 -14.83 16.67
N ILE A 619 -21.62 -14.92 16.39
CA ILE A 619 -22.59 -13.90 16.77
C ILE A 619 -23.64 -14.55 17.69
N LYS A 620 -23.82 -14.00 18.89
CA LYS A 620 -24.79 -14.52 19.86
C LYS A 620 -26.22 -14.41 19.28
N GLY A 621 -26.84 -15.57 19.02
CA GLY A 621 -28.21 -15.67 18.48
C GLY A 621 -28.30 -16.02 16.98
N SER A 622 -27.19 -16.11 16.24
CA SER A 622 -27.18 -16.29 14.78
C SER A 622 -27.21 -17.73 14.28
N GLY A 623 -27.37 -18.73 15.15
CA GLY A 623 -27.09 -20.14 14.80
C GLY A 623 -25.59 -20.38 14.52
N SER A 624 -25.25 -21.58 14.05
CA SER A 624 -23.87 -21.93 13.66
C SER A 624 -23.62 -21.54 12.21
N PRO A 625 -22.43 -21.01 11.85
CA PRO A 625 -22.04 -20.86 10.45
C PRO A 625 -22.05 -22.23 9.77
N HIS A 626 -22.87 -22.37 8.73
CA HIS A 626 -22.98 -23.54 7.88
C HIS A 626 -23.27 -23.07 6.45
N GLN A 627 -23.21 -23.97 5.46
CA GLN A 627 -23.29 -23.60 4.03
C GLN A 627 -22.14 -22.66 3.62
N GLY A 628 -22.36 -21.77 2.63
CA GLY A 628 -21.36 -20.81 2.15
C GLY A 628 -20.48 -21.32 1.01
N ALA A 629 -19.34 -20.65 0.80
CA ALA A 629 -18.38 -20.91 -0.26
C ALA A 629 -16.96 -20.55 0.22
N PHE A 630 -15.93 -21.12 -0.40
CA PHE A 630 -14.57 -20.59 -0.26
C PHE A 630 -14.49 -19.27 -1.01
N VAL A 631 -14.05 -18.22 -0.33
CA VAL A 631 -13.74 -16.92 -0.93
C VAL A 631 -12.42 -16.47 -0.34
N GLU A 632 -11.47 -16.14 -1.20
CA GLU A 632 -10.24 -15.44 -0.82
C GLU A 632 -10.55 -13.93 -0.79
N THR A 633 -10.28 -13.28 0.33
CA THR A 633 -10.64 -11.87 0.57
C THR A 633 -9.39 -11.02 0.78
N PRO A 634 -9.17 -9.96 0.00
CA PRO A 634 -8.11 -8.98 0.24
C PRO A 634 -8.64 -7.81 1.08
N GLU A 635 -8.59 -7.93 2.42
CA GLU A 635 -8.98 -6.90 3.41
C GLU A 635 -10.49 -6.74 3.70
N GLY A 636 -10.84 -7.02 4.96
CA GLY A 636 -12.21 -7.07 5.45
C GLY A 636 -12.58 -5.86 6.31
N ASP A 637 -13.73 -5.26 5.98
CA ASP A 637 -14.60 -4.56 6.93
C ASP A 637 -16.04 -4.46 6.38
N TYR A 638 -17.05 -4.73 7.21
CA TYR A 638 -18.47 -4.45 6.94
C TYR A 638 -19.15 -3.80 8.16
N TYR A 639 -20.03 -2.82 7.91
CA TYR A 639 -20.82 -2.11 8.93
C TYR A 639 -22.34 -2.45 8.84
N PRO A 640 -23.09 -2.54 9.97
CA PRO A 640 -24.48 -3.04 10.01
C PRO A 640 -25.60 -2.00 9.76
N GLN A 641 -25.34 -0.86 9.09
CA GLN A 641 -26.35 0.16 8.77
C GLN A 641 -26.22 0.73 7.35
N SER A 642 -27.34 0.94 6.64
CA SER A 642 -27.39 1.48 5.27
C SER A 642 -28.38 2.65 5.14
N ASN A 643 -28.05 3.67 4.33
CA ASN A 643 -28.87 4.86 4.11
C ASN A 643 -29.16 5.05 2.61
N VAL A 644 -30.43 5.20 2.21
CA VAL A 644 -30.87 5.42 0.81
C VAL A 644 -31.57 6.77 0.70
N THR A 645 -31.27 7.58 -0.32
CA THR A 645 -31.92 8.88 -0.58
C THR A 645 -32.32 9.02 -2.04
N ILE A 646 -33.54 9.48 -2.31
CA ILE A 646 -34.05 9.79 -3.67
C ILE A 646 -34.49 11.25 -3.77
N GLU A 647 -34.42 11.82 -4.98
CA GLU A 647 -35.09 13.07 -5.35
C GLU A 647 -36.38 12.73 -6.11
N LEU A 648 -37.50 13.33 -5.71
CA LEU A 648 -38.80 13.18 -6.35
C LEU A 648 -39.30 14.54 -6.83
N ASN A 649 -39.51 14.68 -8.14
CA ASN A 649 -40.24 15.81 -8.73
C ASN A 649 -41.72 15.43 -8.88
N TYR A 650 -42.60 16.10 -8.15
CA TYR A 650 -44.03 15.79 -8.08
C TYR A 650 -44.92 16.81 -8.82
N SER A 651 -44.32 17.72 -9.59
CA SER A 651 -45.07 18.78 -10.31
C SER A 651 -46.12 18.24 -11.30
N SER A 652 -45.88 17.08 -11.89
CA SER A 652 -46.77 16.45 -12.88
C SER A 652 -47.77 15.46 -12.29
N MET A 653 -47.81 15.29 -10.96
CA MET A 653 -48.80 14.40 -10.34
C MET A 653 -50.22 14.92 -10.60
N VAL A 654 -51.16 14.02 -10.83
CA VAL A 654 -52.60 14.29 -11.00
C VAL A 654 -53.38 13.86 -9.76
N ASP A 655 -54.67 14.22 -9.70
CA ASP A 655 -55.54 13.87 -8.58
C ASP A 655 -55.61 12.34 -8.39
N GLY A 656 -55.39 11.88 -7.15
CA GLY A 656 -55.34 10.47 -6.76
C GLY A 656 -53.93 9.88 -6.69
N ASP A 657 -52.91 10.55 -7.22
CA ASP A 657 -51.55 9.99 -7.29
C ASP A 657 -50.89 9.86 -5.91
N ARG A 658 -50.07 8.80 -5.76
CA ARG A 658 -49.19 8.52 -4.61
C ARG A 658 -47.82 8.08 -5.12
N ALA A 659 -46.73 8.77 -4.74
CA ALA A 659 -45.36 8.44 -5.18
C ALA A 659 -44.34 8.65 -4.04
N GLY A 660 -43.43 7.70 -3.82
CA GLY A 660 -42.54 7.76 -2.65
C GLY A 660 -41.46 6.67 -2.56
N LEU A 661 -40.79 6.64 -1.40
CA LEU A 661 -39.74 5.70 -1.03
C LEU A 661 -40.25 4.71 0.03
N VAL A 662 -40.10 3.41 -0.22
CA VAL A 662 -40.68 2.32 0.61
C VAL A 662 -39.61 1.41 1.21
N SER A 663 -39.85 0.98 2.46
CA SER A 663 -39.21 -0.21 3.06
C SER A 663 -40.12 -1.41 2.82
N LEU A 664 -39.76 -2.25 1.84
CA LEU A 664 -40.65 -3.29 1.31
C LEU A 664 -40.37 -4.68 1.92
N ARG A 665 -41.39 -5.28 2.55
CA ARG A 665 -41.47 -6.71 2.91
C ARG A 665 -42.95 -7.17 2.95
N TYR A 666 -43.26 -8.29 3.60
CA TYR A 666 -44.65 -8.73 3.83
C TYR A 666 -45.41 -7.76 4.74
N ASP A 667 -44.71 -6.98 5.56
CA ASP A 667 -45.17 -5.73 6.13
C ASP A 667 -44.25 -4.60 5.63
N ALA A 668 -44.84 -3.49 5.22
CA ALA A 668 -44.14 -2.37 4.59
C ALA A 668 -44.59 -1.02 5.17
N GLY A 669 -43.62 -0.10 5.22
CA GLY A 669 -43.85 1.32 5.48
C GLY A 669 -43.20 2.17 4.39
N TRP A 670 -43.78 3.31 4.07
CA TRP A 670 -43.27 4.20 3.03
C TRP A 670 -43.52 5.68 3.36
N ILE A 671 -42.66 6.55 2.82
CA ILE A 671 -42.81 8.01 2.85
C ILE A 671 -42.91 8.53 1.42
N GLY A 672 -43.82 9.49 1.15
CA GLY A 672 -43.96 10.05 -0.19
C GLY A 672 -45.05 11.08 -0.34
N ILE A 673 -45.25 11.58 -1.56
CA ILE A 673 -46.21 12.63 -1.89
C ILE A 673 -47.54 12.02 -2.29
N ALA A 674 -48.61 12.67 -1.85
CA ALA A 674 -50.00 12.37 -2.14
C ALA A 674 -50.72 13.60 -2.68
N LYS A 675 -51.40 13.47 -3.81
CA LYS A 675 -52.22 14.52 -4.41
C LYS A 675 -53.71 14.14 -4.36
N ASP A 676 -54.50 14.95 -3.67
CA ASP A 676 -55.95 14.78 -3.51
C ASP A 676 -56.64 16.12 -3.82
N GLY A 677 -57.33 16.18 -4.95
CA GLY A 677 -57.83 17.41 -5.56
C GLY A 677 -56.71 18.44 -5.77
N SER A 678 -56.87 19.62 -5.17
CA SER A 678 -55.84 20.68 -5.16
C SER A 678 -54.81 20.54 -4.03
N SER A 679 -54.98 19.58 -3.11
CA SER A 679 -54.10 19.38 -1.96
C SER A 679 -52.92 18.48 -2.30
N ILE A 680 -51.71 18.93 -1.97
CA ILE A 680 -50.48 18.14 -2.07
C ILE A 680 -49.90 17.96 -0.67
N THR A 681 -49.75 16.71 -0.25
CA THR A 681 -49.28 16.36 1.10
C THR A 681 -48.12 15.38 1.04
N LEU A 682 -47.14 15.56 1.93
CA LEU A 682 -46.17 14.53 2.28
C LEU A 682 -46.82 13.60 3.30
N GLN A 683 -46.81 12.30 3.00
CA GLN A 683 -47.41 11.25 3.81
C GLN A 683 -46.35 10.22 4.20
N ILE A 684 -46.52 9.65 5.40
CA ILE A 684 -45.90 8.40 5.80
C ILE A 684 -46.98 7.40 6.17
N VAL A 685 -46.91 6.22 5.57
CA VAL A 685 -47.86 5.13 5.74
C VAL A 685 -47.09 3.93 6.25
N ASP A 686 -47.68 3.19 7.19
CA ASP A 686 -47.08 1.99 7.79
C ASP A 686 -48.10 0.86 7.85
N ASN A 687 -47.66 -0.37 8.08
CA ASN A 687 -48.52 -1.57 8.12
C ASN A 687 -49.27 -1.82 6.80
N ALA A 688 -48.66 -1.50 5.64
CA ALA A 688 -49.10 -2.08 4.37
C ALA A 688 -48.65 -3.55 4.37
N ALA A 689 -49.60 -4.48 4.44
CA ALA A 689 -49.29 -5.87 4.82
C ALA A 689 -49.98 -6.90 3.92
N ILE A 690 -49.27 -8.00 3.71
CA ILE A 690 -49.72 -9.24 3.07
C ILE A 690 -49.48 -10.40 4.03
N ASP A 691 -50.33 -11.42 3.99
CA ASP A 691 -50.18 -12.62 4.84
C ASP A 691 -49.27 -13.66 4.16
N PRO A 692 -48.03 -13.87 4.63
CA PRO A 692 -47.11 -14.83 4.01
C PRO A 692 -47.53 -16.29 4.21
N ASP A 693 -48.40 -16.57 5.19
CA ASP A 693 -48.87 -17.92 5.51
C ASP A 693 -50.20 -18.26 4.79
N ASN A 694 -50.85 -17.26 4.18
CA ASN A 694 -52.09 -17.43 3.41
C ASN A 694 -52.00 -16.78 2.01
N SER A 695 -51.20 -17.39 1.13
CA SER A 695 -51.09 -17.03 -0.29
C SER A 695 -50.76 -15.56 -0.60
N PHE A 696 -50.15 -14.82 0.34
CA PHE A 696 -49.75 -13.43 0.16
C PHE A 696 -50.91 -12.47 -0.12
N VAL A 697 -52.11 -12.81 0.33
CA VAL A 697 -53.28 -11.92 0.20
C VAL A 697 -53.04 -10.64 1.00
N THR A 698 -53.42 -9.50 0.43
CA THR A 698 -53.34 -8.19 1.11
C THR A 698 -54.27 -8.17 2.32
N THR A 699 -53.69 -8.10 3.51
CA THR A 699 -54.42 -7.97 4.78
C THR A 699 -54.57 -6.52 5.21
N SER A 700 -53.73 -5.63 4.69
CA SER A 700 -53.83 -4.19 4.93
C SER A 700 -53.23 -3.40 3.77
N LYS A 701 -53.93 -2.35 3.32
CA LYS A 701 -53.42 -1.41 2.31
C LYS A 701 -52.48 -0.34 2.90
N GLY A 702 -52.27 -0.36 4.21
CA GLY A 702 -51.45 0.60 4.94
C GLY A 702 -52.30 1.63 5.69
N ASN A 703 -51.77 2.07 6.83
CA ASN A 703 -52.35 3.07 7.70
C ASN A 703 -51.56 4.37 7.57
N LEU A 704 -52.24 5.48 7.28
CA LEU A 704 -51.60 6.79 7.26
C LEU A 704 -51.16 7.17 8.69
N ILE A 705 -49.85 7.32 8.88
CA ILE A 705 -49.25 7.60 10.19
C ILE A 705 -49.11 9.10 10.42
N ALA A 706 -48.65 9.83 9.40
CA ALA A 706 -48.60 11.28 9.44
C ALA A 706 -48.74 11.86 8.03
N SER A 707 -49.34 13.04 7.95
CA SER A 707 -49.48 13.82 6.72
C SER A 707 -49.19 15.28 7.00
N LYS A 708 -48.59 15.97 6.03
CA LYS A 708 -48.30 17.41 6.11
C LYS A 708 -48.43 18.05 4.73
N SER A 709 -49.16 19.17 4.64
CA SER A 709 -49.21 19.97 3.41
C SER A 709 -47.83 20.48 3.04
N ILE A 710 -47.49 20.38 1.76
CA ILE A 710 -46.20 20.80 1.24
C ILE A 710 -46.38 21.60 -0.04
N SER A 711 -45.52 22.58 -0.23
CA SER A 711 -45.48 23.43 -1.42
C SER A 711 -44.16 23.25 -2.18
N GLY A 712 -44.21 23.49 -3.48
CA GLY A 712 -43.08 23.32 -4.39
C GLY A 712 -43.33 22.23 -5.43
N SER A 713 -42.25 21.83 -6.10
CA SER A 713 -42.29 20.81 -7.16
C SER A 713 -41.36 19.63 -6.90
N LYS A 714 -40.45 19.74 -5.93
CA LYS A 714 -39.42 18.74 -5.64
C LYS A 714 -39.28 18.47 -4.15
N ILE A 715 -38.90 17.24 -3.81
CA ILE A 715 -38.59 16.80 -2.45
C ILE A 715 -37.55 15.68 -2.49
N TRP A 716 -36.70 15.61 -1.48
CA TRP A 716 -35.79 14.49 -1.28
C TRP A 716 -36.30 13.61 -0.15
N LEU A 717 -36.39 12.30 -0.38
CA LEU A 717 -36.85 11.31 0.59
C LEU A 717 -35.69 10.41 0.94
N ARG A 718 -35.50 10.10 2.22
CA ARG A 718 -34.43 9.24 2.73
C ARG A 718 -34.99 8.15 3.61
N TYR A 719 -34.40 6.97 3.51
CA TYR A 719 -34.72 5.81 4.33
C TYR A 719 -33.42 5.22 4.90
N GLN A 720 -33.34 5.01 6.22
CA GLN A 720 -32.19 4.44 6.94
C GLN A 720 -32.55 3.08 7.57
N ILE A 721 -31.76 2.04 7.30
CA ILE A 721 -32.02 0.65 7.72
C ILE A 721 -31.01 0.20 8.77
N SER A 722 -31.52 -0.39 9.86
CA SER A 722 -30.75 -1.14 10.86
C SER A 722 -31.24 -2.59 10.90
N THR A 723 -30.37 -3.55 10.60
CA THR A 723 -30.68 -5.00 10.65
C THR A 723 -30.39 -5.64 12.01
N VAL A 724 -29.93 -4.85 12.99
CA VAL A 724 -29.80 -5.25 14.40
C VAL A 724 -31.20 -5.36 15.00
N SER A 725 -31.55 -6.54 15.53
CA SER A 725 -32.91 -6.84 15.99
C SER A 725 -33.38 -5.88 17.11
N PRO A 726 -34.58 -5.28 17.00
CA PRO A 726 -35.54 -5.45 15.90
C PRO A 726 -35.16 -4.59 14.68
N ASN A 727 -35.34 -5.16 13.49
CA ASN A 727 -34.99 -4.50 12.23
C ASN A 727 -35.78 -3.20 12.08
N ARG A 728 -35.08 -2.06 12.05
CA ARG A 728 -35.68 -0.72 12.14
C ARG A 728 -35.43 0.07 10.88
N SER A 729 -36.48 0.81 10.51
CA SER A 729 -36.55 1.58 9.29
C SER A 729 -36.92 3.04 9.55
N THR A 730 -35.99 3.98 9.43
CA THR A 730 -36.24 5.41 9.69
C THR A 730 -36.41 6.22 8.41
N PHE A 731 -37.58 6.85 8.23
CA PHE A 731 -37.89 7.71 7.08
C PHE A 731 -37.68 9.19 7.39
N LEU A 732 -37.02 9.88 6.47
CA LEU A 732 -36.75 11.32 6.52
C LEU A 732 -37.10 11.98 5.19
N TYR A 733 -37.37 13.27 5.19
CA TYR A 733 -37.49 14.07 3.97
C TYR A 733 -36.72 15.38 4.08
N SER A 734 -36.50 16.02 2.94
CA SER A 734 -35.87 17.32 2.83
C SER A 734 -36.48 18.08 1.66
N THR A 735 -36.72 19.38 1.80
CA THR A 735 -37.14 20.27 0.70
C THR A 735 -35.99 21.05 0.09
N ASP A 736 -34.78 20.93 0.64
CA ASP A 736 -33.58 21.68 0.26
C ASP A 736 -32.37 20.77 -0.08
N ARG A 737 -32.57 19.44 -0.03
CA ARG A 737 -31.56 18.36 -0.13
C ARG A 737 -30.51 18.33 0.98
N LYS A 738 -30.40 19.37 1.80
CA LYS A 738 -29.31 19.53 2.78
C LYS A 738 -29.76 19.09 4.17
N THR A 739 -31.01 19.42 4.52
CA THR A 739 -31.56 19.17 5.85
C THR A 739 -32.61 18.09 5.77
N PHE A 740 -32.27 16.88 6.26
CA PHE A 740 -33.22 15.77 6.33
C PHE A 740 -33.87 15.72 7.70
N VAL A 741 -35.19 15.81 7.70
CA VAL A 741 -36.03 15.78 8.91
C VAL A 741 -36.74 14.44 8.94
N LYS A 742 -36.61 13.72 10.06
CA LYS A 742 -37.38 12.49 10.28
C LYS A 742 -38.87 12.81 10.25
N PHE A 743 -39.64 12.00 9.53
CA PHE A 743 -41.08 12.21 9.39
C PHE A 743 -41.83 10.92 9.71
N GLY A 744 -42.63 10.98 10.76
CA GLY A 744 -43.31 9.83 11.35
C GLY A 744 -42.40 8.92 12.19
N GLN A 745 -42.99 7.80 12.60
CA GLN A 745 -42.31 6.78 13.40
C GLN A 745 -41.41 5.88 12.54
N ASP A 746 -40.57 5.08 13.20
CA ASP A 746 -39.78 4.08 12.48
C ASP A 746 -40.67 2.86 12.13
N HIS A 747 -40.56 2.36 10.90
CA HIS A 747 -41.15 1.08 10.54
C HIS A 747 -40.28 -0.05 11.13
N ILE A 748 -40.87 -0.91 11.95
CA ILE A 748 -40.19 -2.07 12.53
C ILE A 748 -40.65 -3.30 11.76
N THR A 749 -39.76 -3.89 10.98
CA THR A 749 -40.10 -5.08 10.20
C THR A 749 -40.38 -6.25 11.14
N LYS A 750 -41.58 -6.84 11.06
CA LYS A 750 -41.95 -7.97 11.90
C LYS A 750 -40.98 -9.14 11.68
N GLN A 751 -40.28 -9.58 12.72
CA GLN A 751 -39.53 -10.84 12.69
C GLN A 751 -40.51 -11.99 12.99
N GLY A 752 -40.77 -12.84 12.00
CA GLY A 752 -41.58 -14.05 12.19
C GLY A 752 -40.98 -14.88 13.32
N GLY A 753 -41.76 -15.15 14.36
CA GLY A 753 -41.27 -15.90 15.50
C GLY A 753 -42.41 -16.59 16.23
N ARG A 754 -42.38 -17.93 16.17
CA ARG A 754 -43.29 -18.86 16.84
C ARG A 754 -43.68 -18.38 18.26
N ASN A 755 -45.01 -18.27 18.42
CA ASN A 755 -45.89 -18.16 19.59
C ASN A 755 -45.64 -17.12 20.71
N VAL A 756 -46.78 -16.62 21.22
CA VAL A 756 -46.97 -15.45 22.09
C VAL A 756 -46.85 -15.78 23.59
N LEU A 757 -47.05 -17.04 23.99
CA LEU A 757 -47.05 -17.44 25.40
C LEU A 757 -45.64 -17.40 26.01
N GLY A 758 -44.62 -17.80 25.25
CA GLY A 758 -43.22 -17.74 25.68
C GLY A 758 -42.69 -16.30 25.83
N ARG A 759 -43.20 -15.36 25.02
CA ARG A 759 -42.80 -13.95 25.10
C ARG A 759 -43.42 -13.23 26.29
N LEU A 760 -44.65 -13.59 26.67
CA LEU A 760 -45.35 -12.96 27.79
C LEU A 760 -44.66 -13.27 29.12
N LEU A 761 -44.30 -14.53 29.36
CA LEU A 761 -43.62 -14.96 30.60
C LEU A 761 -42.21 -14.38 30.75
N ALA A 762 -41.45 -14.31 29.66
CA ALA A 762 -40.10 -13.73 29.68
C ALA A 762 -40.12 -12.20 29.85
N ASN A 763 -41.06 -11.48 29.23
CA ASN A 763 -41.14 -10.02 29.37
C ASN A 763 -41.58 -9.58 30.77
N VAL A 764 -42.53 -10.29 31.38
CA VAL A 764 -42.98 -9.97 32.75
C VAL A 764 -41.84 -10.21 33.75
N TYR A 765 -41.06 -11.28 33.58
CA TYR A 765 -39.88 -11.57 34.41
C TYR A 765 -38.81 -10.48 34.28
N TRP A 766 -38.38 -10.14 33.05
CA TRP A 766 -37.28 -9.19 32.83
C TRP A 766 -37.65 -7.72 33.07
N ARG A 767 -38.90 -7.32 32.86
CA ARG A 767 -39.36 -5.95 33.19
C ARG A 767 -39.45 -5.73 34.69
N THR A 768 -39.92 -6.73 35.43
CA THR A 768 -40.01 -6.64 36.90
C THR A 768 -38.61 -6.66 37.52
N ALA A 769 -37.72 -7.53 37.03
CA ALA A 769 -36.33 -7.59 37.48
C ALA A 769 -35.54 -6.30 37.18
N ASN A 770 -35.66 -5.73 35.97
CA ASN A 770 -34.94 -4.50 35.63
C ASN A 770 -35.54 -3.25 36.28
N TYR A 771 -36.85 -3.16 36.45
CA TYR A 771 -37.47 -2.02 37.13
C TYR A 771 -37.12 -2.00 38.63
N ILE A 772 -37.15 -3.16 39.31
CA ILE A 772 -36.72 -3.28 40.70
C ILE A 772 -35.21 -2.99 40.80
N SER A 773 -34.40 -3.55 39.90
CA SER A 773 -32.94 -3.36 39.90
C SER A 773 -32.48 -1.94 39.57
N VAL A 774 -33.28 -1.13 38.86
CA VAL A 774 -32.96 0.28 38.56
C VAL A 774 -33.54 1.22 39.62
N SER A 775 -34.70 0.90 40.19
CA SER A 775 -35.36 1.76 41.18
C SER A 775 -34.82 1.58 42.61
N HIS A 776 -34.21 0.43 42.93
CA HIS A 776 -33.43 0.25 44.18
C HIS A 776 -32.01 0.82 44.09
N ALA A 777 -31.52 1.14 42.89
CA ALA A 777 -30.11 1.39 42.60
C ALA A 777 -29.85 2.87 42.25
N ASP A 778 -30.23 3.79 43.14
CA ASP A 778 -30.17 5.26 43.01
C ASP A 778 -28.73 5.84 42.88
N TYR A 779 -27.95 5.39 41.87
CA TYR A 779 -26.48 5.57 41.78
C TYR A 779 -26.02 6.69 40.85
N ARG A 780 -26.90 7.61 40.46
CA ARG A 780 -26.49 8.80 39.67
C ARG A 780 -26.24 10.05 40.50
N ARG A 781 -26.33 10.02 41.84
CA ARG A 781 -26.21 11.22 42.67
C ARG A 781 -25.54 11.04 44.05
N THR A 782 -24.32 10.51 44.10
CA THR A 782 -23.49 10.66 45.32
C THR A 782 -22.06 11.13 44.99
N PRO A 783 -21.58 12.24 45.62
CA PRO A 783 -20.20 12.74 45.52
C PRO A 783 -19.11 11.71 45.86
N ASP A 784 -19.48 10.61 46.52
CA ASP A 784 -18.54 9.59 46.99
C ASP A 784 -18.00 8.69 45.86
N ILE A 785 -18.73 8.55 44.75
CA ILE A 785 -18.24 7.81 43.57
C ILE A 785 -17.09 8.54 42.87
N GLU A 786 -17.01 9.87 42.97
CA GLU A 786 -15.87 10.64 42.46
C GLU A 786 -14.60 10.44 43.30
N LYS A 787 -14.73 10.10 44.58
CA LYS A 787 -13.58 9.87 45.47
C LYS A 787 -12.88 8.52 45.22
N LEU A 788 -13.57 7.60 44.54
CA LEU A 788 -13.06 6.27 44.16
C LEU A 788 -12.51 6.23 42.72
N ARG A 789 -12.54 7.36 41.99
CA ARG A 789 -11.95 7.48 40.66
C ARG A 789 -10.45 7.79 40.80
N PRO A 790 -9.58 7.15 40.00
CA PRO A 790 -8.17 7.49 40.00
C PRO A 790 -8.00 8.94 39.51
N ARG A 791 -7.20 9.72 40.24
CA ARG A 791 -6.72 11.05 39.83
C ARG A 791 -5.44 10.87 39.00
N PRO A 792 -4.88 11.86 38.29
CA PRO A 792 -3.58 11.73 37.60
C PRO A 792 -2.44 12.45 38.33
N TYR A 793 -1.30 11.77 38.47
CA TYR A 793 -0.01 12.33 38.88
C TYR A 793 1.13 11.45 38.33
N SER A 794 2.27 12.07 37.96
CA SER A 794 3.23 11.57 36.96
C SER A 794 4.67 11.23 37.40
N ASP A 795 5.20 10.01 37.20
CA ASP A 795 6.58 9.78 36.69
C ASP A 795 6.64 8.71 35.58
N GLY A 796 7.46 8.94 34.56
CA GLY A 796 7.44 8.24 33.27
C GLY A 796 8.56 7.23 33.00
N LEU A 797 8.63 6.79 31.74
CA LEU A 797 9.64 5.89 31.15
C LEU A 797 10.41 6.63 30.05
N SER A 798 11.74 6.52 30.03
CA SER A 798 12.61 6.95 28.92
C SER A 798 13.28 5.78 28.20
N HIS A 799 13.80 6.06 27.01
CA HIS A 799 13.96 5.16 25.86
C HIS A 799 15.36 4.51 25.77
N GLU A 800 15.99 4.16 26.91
CA GLU A 800 17.35 3.60 26.92
C GLU A 800 17.55 2.40 27.87
N GLY A 801 16.48 1.69 28.24
CA GLY A 801 16.59 0.54 29.16
C GLY A 801 16.97 0.93 30.60
N LEU A 802 16.78 2.19 30.98
CA LEU A 802 16.99 2.73 32.33
C LEU A 802 15.75 3.53 32.76
N VAL A 803 15.25 3.26 33.96
CA VAL A 803 14.19 4.01 34.65
C VAL A 803 14.85 5.01 35.59
N ASN A 804 14.83 6.28 35.22
CA ASN A 804 15.43 7.36 36.01
C ASN A 804 14.41 7.91 37.00
N LEU A 805 14.73 7.85 38.30
CA LEU A 805 13.91 8.43 39.36
C LEU A 805 14.33 9.87 39.65
N LYS A 806 13.38 10.70 40.08
CA LYS A 806 13.59 12.11 40.41
C LYS A 806 14.54 12.35 41.60
N SER A 807 14.97 11.29 42.31
CA SER A 807 16.00 11.32 43.36
C SER A 807 17.44 11.23 42.82
N GLU A 808 17.62 11.38 41.51
CA GLU A 808 18.88 11.17 40.76
C GLU A 808 19.41 9.73 40.79
N HIS A 809 18.61 8.77 41.27
CA HIS A 809 18.94 7.35 41.19
C HIS A 809 18.36 6.74 39.91
N CYS A 810 19.21 6.02 39.17
CA CYS A 810 18.83 5.35 37.93
C CYS A 810 18.72 3.85 38.18
N ILE A 811 17.63 3.22 37.73
CA ILE A 811 17.42 1.77 37.84
C ILE A 811 17.48 1.19 36.42
N ALA A 812 18.44 0.31 36.15
CA ALA A 812 18.50 -0.40 34.87
C ALA A 812 17.33 -1.39 34.76
N GLY A 813 16.62 -1.35 33.63
CA GLY A 813 15.53 -2.24 33.32
C GLY A 813 15.67 -2.75 31.90
N ASP A 814 16.03 -4.02 31.75
CA ASP A 814 16.35 -4.63 30.46
C ASP A 814 15.12 -4.79 29.53
N ILE A 815 13.89 -4.72 30.07
CA ILE A 815 12.63 -4.82 29.32
C ILE A 815 11.58 -3.85 29.87
N VAL A 816 10.92 -3.09 28.99
CA VAL A 816 9.73 -2.27 29.29
C VAL A 816 8.50 -2.92 28.67
N ILE A 817 7.63 -3.55 29.48
CA ILE A 817 6.39 -4.19 29.00
C ILE A 817 5.26 -3.16 28.99
N HIS A 818 4.82 -2.75 27.79
CA HIS A 818 3.71 -1.83 27.62
C HIS A 818 2.39 -2.57 27.36
N CYS A 819 1.56 -2.75 28.39
CA CYS A 819 0.27 -3.44 28.27
C CYS A 819 -0.88 -2.46 27.99
N THR A 820 -1.17 -2.20 26.71
CA THR A 820 -2.48 -1.64 26.31
C THR A 820 -3.40 -2.77 25.89
N GLY A 821 -4.19 -3.28 26.83
CA GLY A 821 -5.13 -4.38 26.59
C GLY A 821 -5.95 -4.75 27.83
N PHE A 822 -7.00 -5.54 27.63
CA PHE A 822 -7.87 -6.05 28.71
C PHE A 822 -7.21 -7.17 29.53
N ASP A 823 -6.10 -7.73 29.05
CA ASP A 823 -5.37 -8.82 29.69
C ASP A 823 -3.93 -8.42 30.08
N LYS A 824 -3.28 -9.21 30.93
CA LYS A 824 -1.85 -9.05 31.19
C LYS A 824 -1.08 -9.51 29.95
N GLY A 825 -0.31 -8.62 29.34
CA GLY A 825 0.48 -8.90 28.13
C GLY A 825 1.74 -9.74 28.38
N ASP A 826 1.88 -10.34 29.57
CA ASP A 826 3.03 -11.16 29.95
C ASP A 826 2.85 -12.65 29.61
N ASP A 827 1.68 -13.05 29.09
CA ASP A 827 1.41 -14.42 28.64
C ASP A 827 2.30 -14.87 27.46
N GLU A 828 2.88 -13.90 26.72
CA GLU A 828 3.84 -14.12 25.63
C GLU A 828 5.24 -14.55 26.12
N PHE A 829 5.56 -14.35 27.42
CA PHE A 829 6.85 -14.79 27.98
C PHE A 829 6.79 -16.26 28.45
N GLU A 830 7.90 -16.99 28.35
CA GLU A 830 7.98 -18.37 28.89
C GLU A 830 7.78 -18.37 30.43
N PRO A 831 7.12 -19.37 31.03
CA PRO A 831 6.89 -19.42 32.49
C PRO A 831 8.16 -19.27 33.35
N SER A 832 9.30 -19.81 32.90
CA SER A 832 10.61 -19.65 33.54
C SER A 832 11.04 -18.18 33.63
N LEU A 833 10.92 -17.45 32.52
CA LEU A 833 11.24 -16.03 32.43
C LEU A 833 10.26 -15.16 33.24
N ARG A 834 8.99 -15.56 33.36
CA ARG A 834 8.01 -14.87 34.22
C ARG A 834 8.36 -14.96 35.71
N CYS A 835 8.88 -16.09 36.17
CA CYS A 835 9.41 -16.24 37.53
C CYS A 835 10.67 -15.40 37.74
N GLU A 836 11.60 -15.42 36.77
CA GLU A 836 12.85 -14.66 36.82
C GLU A 836 12.63 -13.14 36.88
N LEU A 837 11.66 -12.64 36.11
CA LEU A 837 11.29 -11.22 36.07
C LEU A 837 10.36 -10.79 37.23
N GLY A 838 10.05 -11.69 38.17
CA GLY A 838 9.14 -11.41 39.28
C GLY A 838 7.69 -11.15 38.87
N LEU A 839 7.29 -11.58 37.66
CA LEU A 839 5.95 -11.42 37.10
C LEU A 839 4.95 -12.46 37.65
N GLU A 840 5.46 -13.57 38.18
CA GLU A 840 4.69 -14.60 38.89
C GLU A 840 4.86 -14.47 40.42
N TYR A 841 3.77 -14.62 41.19
CA TYR A 841 3.76 -14.39 42.64
C TYR A 841 3.51 -15.68 43.44
N ASP A 842 4.22 -15.83 44.57
CA ASP A 842 3.95 -16.86 45.57
C ASP A 842 2.88 -16.39 46.57
N PRO A 843 1.64 -16.93 46.53
CA PRO A 843 0.59 -16.58 47.47
C PRO A 843 0.88 -16.92 48.94
N LYS A 844 2.00 -17.58 49.25
CA LYS A 844 2.43 -17.89 50.62
C LYS A 844 3.17 -16.74 51.32
N GLU A 845 3.59 -15.69 50.61
CA GLU A 845 4.27 -14.54 51.24
C GLU A 845 3.28 -13.45 51.67
N PHE A 846 3.32 -13.05 52.95
CA PHE A 846 2.43 -12.04 53.52
C PHE A 846 2.78 -10.64 52.97
N SER A 847 2.18 -10.25 51.85
CA SER A 847 2.51 -8.99 51.17
C SER A 847 1.74 -7.79 51.71
N ARG A 848 2.40 -6.61 51.79
CA ARG A 848 1.85 -5.27 52.10
C ARG A 848 0.53 -4.97 51.38
N TRP A 849 0.30 -5.59 50.23
CA TRP A 849 -0.91 -5.46 49.42
C TRP A 849 -2.15 -6.12 50.02
N ILE A 850 -2.01 -7.19 50.81
CA ILE A 850 -3.15 -7.82 51.50
C ILE A 850 -3.78 -6.81 52.47
N MET A 851 -2.96 -6.08 53.22
CA MET A 851 -3.43 -5.03 54.12
C MET A 851 -4.05 -3.84 53.37
N LEU A 852 -3.45 -3.43 52.25
CA LEU A 852 -4.00 -2.36 51.40
C LEU A 852 -5.32 -2.77 50.74
N ASP A 853 -5.49 -4.04 50.37
CA ASP A 853 -6.74 -4.59 49.82
C ASP A 853 -7.85 -4.64 50.86
N GLU A 854 -7.56 -5.11 52.07
CA GLU A 854 -8.55 -5.10 53.13
C GLU A 854 -8.95 -3.66 53.51
N LYS A 855 -7.99 -2.73 53.46
CA LYS A 855 -8.28 -1.30 53.68
C LYS A 855 -9.10 -0.72 52.52
N ALA A 856 -8.80 -1.11 51.29
CA ALA A 856 -9.51 -0.67 50.10
C ALA A 856 -10.92 -1.24 50.00
N ASP A 857 -11.10 -2.51 50.34
CA ASP A 857 -12.42 -3.14 50.44
C ASP A 857 -13.26 -2.41 51.50
N ARG A 858 -12.70 -2.15 52.69
CA ARG A 858 -13.38 -1.34 53.71
C ARG A 858 -13.73 0.07 53.19
N THR A 859 -12.79 0.73 52.53
CA THR A 859 -13.00 2.08 51.98
C THR A 859 -14.11 2.09 50.93
N VAL A 860 -14.13 1.12 50.02
CA VAL A 860 -15.18 0.96 49.01
C VAL A 860 -16.51 0.56 49.65
N ASP A 861 -16.49 -0.28 50.67
CA ASP A 861 -17.68 -0.71 51.41
C ASP A 861 -18.27 0.41 52.28
N ASP A 862 -17.46 1.39 52.69
CA ASP A 862 -17.94 2.57 53.41
C ASP A 862 -18.48 3.62 52.44
N LEU A 863 -17.80 3.84 51.30
CA LEU A 863 -18.21 4.81 50.29
C LEU A 863 -19.37 4.30 49.42
N LEU A 864 -19.47 2.99 49.21
CA LEU A 864 -20.50 2.32 48.41
C LEU A 864 -21.05 1.10 49.17
N PRO A 865 -21.82 1.29 50.27
CA PRO A 865 -22.23 0.21 51.17
C PRO A 865 -23.05 -0.91 50.52
N TYR A 866 -23.71 -0.59 49.41
CA TYR A 866 -24.49 -1.54 48.62
C TYR A 866 -23.63 -2.53 47.82
N LEU A 867 -22.31 -2.28 47.67
CA LEU A 867 -21.35 -3.21 47.07
C LEU A 867 -20.73 -4.16 48.11
N ARG A 868 -20.99 -3.94 49.42
CA ARG A 868 -20.46 -4.74 50.54
C ARG A 868 -20.86 -6.20 50.44
N ASP A 869 -22.14 -6.44 50.15
CA ASP A 869 -22.76 -7.77 50.06
C ASP A 869 -23.11 -8.13 48.60
N ALA A 870 -22.16 -7.92 47.68
CA ALA A 870 -22.38 -8.24 46.27
C ALA A 870 -22.75 -9.73 46.09
N PRO A 871 -23.81 -10.07 45.32
CA PRO A 871 -24.37 -11.42 45.27
C PRO A 871 -23.36 -12.45 44.72
N SER A 872 -23.30 -13.63 45.34
CA SER A 872 -22.57 -14.79 44.80
C SER A 872 -23.28 -15.31 43.55
N GLN A 873 -22.53 -15.56 42.46
CA GLN A 873 -23.11 -16.02 41.20
C GLN A 873 -23.12 -17.55 41.10
N TYR A 874 -24.19 -18.05 40.47
CA TYR A 874 -24.39 -19.43 40.03
C TYR A 874 -23.21 -19.90 39.15
N GLY A 875 -22.41 -20.84 39.66
CA GLY A 875 -21.27 -21.41 38.91
C GLY A 875 -19.95 -21.48 39.66
N ASP A 876 -19.94 -21.41 41.00
CA ASP A 876 -18.74 -21.51 41.85
C ASP A 876 -18.13 -22.93 41.91
N CYS A 877 -18.11 -23.66 40.79
CA CYS A 877 -17.43 -24.94 40.67
C CYS A 877 -16.40 -24.84 39.54
N ASN A 878 -15.12 -24.74 39.94
CA ASN A 878 -13.91 -24.83 39.12
C ASN A 878 -13.38 -23.54 38.45
N VAL A 879 -13.40 -22.39 39.15
CA VAL A 879 -12.42 -21.33 38.83
C VAL A 879 -11.08 -21.66 39.50
N THR A 880 -10.35 -22.62 38.93
CA THR A 880 -8.95 -22.88 39.29
C THR A 880 -7.96 -21.99 38.53
N LYS A 881 -8.44 -21.11 37.64
CA LYS A 881 -7.57 -20.08 37.03
C LYS A 881 -7.37 -18.92 38.01
N ARG A 882 -6.17 -18.89 38.60
CA ARG A 882 -5.64 -17.84 39.50
C ARG A 882 -6.13 -16.44 39.08
N THR A 883 -6.71 -15.73 40.03
CA THR A 883 -7.04 -14.30 39.91
C THR A 883 -5.78 -13.52 39.52
N ARG A 884 -5.79 -12.83 38.37
CA ARG A 884 -4.62 -12.08 37.85
C ARG A 884 -4.35 -10.78 38.65
N HIS A 885 -4.91 -10.60 39.85
CA HIS A 885 -4.69 -9.43 40.72
C HIS A 885 -3.44 -9.52 41.63
N GLY A 886 -2.48 -10.37 41.27
CA GLY A 886 -1.17 -10.47 41.94
C GLY A 886 -0.42 -9.12 42.00
N PRO A 887 0.67 -9.04 42.78
CA PRO A 887 1.33 -7.79 43.20
C PRO A 887 1.77 -6.88 42.05
N ASN A 888 2.01 -7.43 40.85
CA ASN A 888 2.15 -6.65 39.62
C ASN A 888 0.77 -6.18 39.14
N ARG A 889 0.26 -5.17 39.82
CA ARG A 889 -1.02 -4.53 39.50
C ARG A 889 -0.78 -3.45 38.46
N HIS A 890 -1.47 -3.58 37.32
CA HIS A 890 -1.42 -2.59 36.26
C HIS A 890 -1.86 -1.23 36.82
N TYR A 891 -0.89 -0.33 36.96
CA TYR A 891 -1.15 1.08 37.19
C TYR A 891 -1.61 1.68 35.85
N ARG A 892 -2.90 1.53 35.53
CA ARG A 892 -3.50 2.07 34.29
C ARG A 892 -3.73 3.58 34.46
N ARG A 893 -2.65 4.35 34.59
CA ARG A 893 -2.66 5.81 34.74
C ARG A 893 -1.83 6.46 33.64
N LEU A 894 -2.38 7.47 32.97
CA LEU A 894 -1.61 8.33 32.08
C LEU A 894 -0.87 9.39 32.88
N VAL A 895 0.41 9.60 32.57
CA VAL A 895 1.36 10.31 33.41
C VAL A 895 2.22 11.21 32.52
N MET A 896 2.08 12.53 32.67
CA MET A 896 2.71 13.56 31.82
C MET A 896 3.80 14.32 32.59
N LEU A 897 5.06 13.95 32.34
CA LEU A 897 6.23 14.46 33.06
C LEU A 897 6.49 15.97 32.83
N GLY A 898 6.91 16.66 33.91
CA GLY A 898 7.33 18.08 33.88
C GLY A 898 6.21 19.11 34.05
N TRP A 899 4.97 18.68 34.31
CA TRP A 899 3.80 19.57 34.40
C TRP A 899 3.20 19.69 35.82
N ARG A 900 3.41 18.72 36.74
CA ARG A 900 3.07 18.74 38.19
C ARG A 900 3.91 17.72 39.00
N ASP A 901 3.97 17.87 40.32
CA ASP A 901 4.65 16.94 41.23
C ASP A 901 3.83 15.66 41.52
N LEU A 902 4.55 14.57 41.85
CA LEU A 902 3.95 13.31 42.28
C LEU A 902 3.50 13.31 43.74
N PRO A 903 2.39 12.64 44.06
CA PRO A 903 2.08 12.21 45.40
C PRO A 903 3.03 11.11 45.84
N ALA A 904 3.10 10.94 47.15
CA ALA A 904 3.85 9.86 47.75
C ALA A 904 3.39 8.50 47.20
N ARG A 905 4.32 7.57 47.05
CA ARG A 905 4.07 6.20 46.57
C ARG A 905 2.93 5.54 47.35
N GLU A 906 2.88 5.76 48.65
CA GLU A 906 1.83 5.26 49.54
C GLU A 906 0.42 5.70 49.11
N GLU A 907 0.25 6.95 48.67
CA GLU A 907 -1.05 7.46 48.22
C GLU A 907 -1.47 6.81 46.89
N MET A 908 -0.51 6.62 46.00
CA MET A 908 -0.71 5.94 44.72
C MET A 908 -1.11 4.46 44.92
N GLU A 909 -0.44 3.77 45.84
CA GLU A 909 -0.77 2.38 46.17
C GLU A 909 -2.18 2.23 46.77
N VAL A 910 -2.59 3.17 47.63
CA VAL A 910 -3.97 3.22 48.18
C VAL A 910 -5.00 3.46 47.07
N GLU A 911 -4.72 4.37 46.14
CA GLU A 911 -5.58 4.70 45.01
C GLU A 911 -5.82 3.48 44.10
N ALA A 912 -4.76 2.74 43.76
CA ALA A 912 -4.86 1.50 42.99
C ALA A 912 -5.58 0.38 43.76
N GLY A 913 -5.38 0.29 45.08
CA GLY A 913 -6.15 -0.62 45.95
C GLY A 913 -7.65 -0.36 45.85
N ASN A 914 -8.05 0.90 46.06
CA ASN A 914 -9.46 1.32 46.03
C ASN A 914 -10.13 1.09 44.68
N LEU A 915 -9.43 1.40 43.58
CA LEU A 915 -9.94 1.16 42.23
C LEU A 915 -10.18 -0.33 42.00
N ASN A 916 -9.21 -1.18 42.33
CA ASN A 916 -9.33 -2.62 42.12
C ASN A 916 -10.46 -3.22 42.98
N ALA A 917 -10.56 -2.85 44.25
CA ALA A 917 -11.66 -3.25 45.13
C ALA A 917 -13.03 -2.83 44.55
N CYS A 918 -13.14 -1.58 44.08
CA CYS A 918 -14.36 -1.07 43.44
C CYS A 918 -14.72 -1.86 42.19
N THR A 919 -13.77 -2.08 41.27
CA THR A 919 -14.03 -2.84 40.04
C THR A 919 -14.37 -4.30 40.32
N ARG A 920 -13.70 -4.93 41.30
CA ARG A 920 -13.95 -6.32 41.71
C ARG A 920 -15.35 -6.51 42.27
N LYS A 921 -15.77 -5.63 43.17
CA LYS A 921 -17.10 -5.68 43.79
C LYS A 921 -18.20 -5.28 42.80
N ARG A 922 -17.94 -4.31 41.90
CA ARG A 922 -18.93 -3.79 40.94
C ARG A 922 -19.10 -4.67 39.70
N TYR A 923 -18.05 -5.31 39.19
CA TYR A 923 -18.05 -6.02 37.92
C TYR A 923 -17.78 -7.52 38.04
N LEU A 924 -18.35 -8.19 39.05
CA LEU A 924 -18.27 -9.63 39.36
C LEU A 924 -17.33 -10.47 38.48
N GLU A 925 -17.82 -11.07 37.37
CA GLU A 925 -17.03 -11.98 36.52
C GLU A 925 -15.76 -11.38 35.91
N GLN A 926 -15.79 -10.11 35.53
CA GLN A 926 -14.67 -9.46 34.83
C GLN A 926 -13.78 -8.69 35.81
N GLY A 927 -14.38 -7.97 36.75
CA GLY A 927 -13.71 -7.24 37.83
C GLY A 927 -12.96 -8.13 38.82
N LYS A 928 -13.36 -9.40 39.01
CA LYS A 928 -12.58 -10.40 39.78
C LYS A 928 -11.37 -10.95 39.01
N LYS A 929 -11.32 -10.76 37.69
CA LYS A 929 -10.26 -11.27 36.81
C LYS A 929 -9.25 -10.18 36.45
N HIS A 930 -9.68 -8.95 36.25
CA HIS A 930 -8.84 -7.79 35.89
C HIS A 930 -9.49 -6.47 36.33
N SER A 931 -8.71 -5.38 36.38
CA SER A 931 -9.24 -4.03 36.62
C SER A 931 -10.15 -3.65 35.46
N TYR A 932 -11.46 -3.57 35.72
CA TYR A 932 -12.48 -3.46 34.67
C TYR A 932 -13.35 -2.21 34.86
N PHE A 933 -13.50 -1.38 33.83
CA PHE A 933 -14.18 -0.09 33.93
C PHE A 933 -14.93 0.28 32.65
N ILE A 934 -15.62 -0.70 32.05
CA ILE A 934 -16.30 -0.51 30.75
C ILE A 934 -17.36 0.61 30.75
N TYR A 935 -18.02 0.85 31.88
CA TYR A 935 -19.01 1.93 32.01
C TYR A 935 -18.42 3.24 32.52
N ASP A 936 -17.16 3.25 32.98
CA ASP A 936 -16.48 4.42 33.54
C ASP A 936 -15.36 4.95 32.61
N TYR A 937 -15.12 4.28 31.47
CA TYR A 937 -14.02 4.54 30.53
C TYR A 937 -13.99 5.94 29.92
N ILE A 938 -15.15 6.49 29.53
CA ILE A 938 -15.22 7.84 28.93
C ILE A 938 -14.94 8.92 29.98
N ALA A 939 -15.52 8.79 31.17
CA ALA A 939 -15.26 9.71 32.27
C ALA A 939 -13.79 9.68 32.71
N TYR A 940 -13.13 8.52 32.58
CA TYR A 940 -11.69 8.41 32.81
C TYR A 940 -10.88 9.20 31.77
N ILE A 941 -11.17 9.07 30.46
CA ILE A 941 -10.46 9.80 29.39
C ILE A 941 -10.63 11.32 29.49
N ASP A 942 -11.82 11.79 29.88
CA ASP A 942 -12.10 13.21 30.05
C ASP A 942 -11.21 13.87 31.11
N THR A 943 -10.72 13.09 32.07
CA THR A 943 -9.95 13.60 33.21
C THR A 943 -8.54 14.03 32.79
N PRO A 944 -7.68 13.18 32.19
CA PRO A 944 -6.40 13.60 31.62
C PRO A 944 -6.51 14.75 30.62
N MET A 945 -7.57 14.81 29.82
CA MET A 945 -7.75 15.89 28.84
C MET A 945 -7.94 17.25 29.51
N LYS A 946 -8.81 17.32 30.53
CA LYS A 946 -8.99 18.54 31.33
C LYS A 946 -7.70 18.96 32.01
N ASP A 947 -6.95 18.01 32.55
CA ASP A 947 -5.69 18.29 33.26
C ASP A 947 -4.59 18.83 32.32
N LEU A 948 -4.64 18.46 31.04
CA LEU A 948 -3.77 18.99 29.98
C LEU A 948 -4.23 20.32 29.40
N GLY A 949 -5.34 20.88 29.90
CA GLY A 949 -5.97 22.08 29.35
C GLY A 949 -6.66 21.85 28.00
N LEU A 950 -6.83 20.59 27.60
CA LEU A 950 -7.51 20.20 26.37
C LEU A 950 -9.02 20.15 26.59
N ASN A 951 -9.80 20.45 25.55
CA ASN A 951 -11.24 20.35 25.63
C ASN A 951 -11.69 18.88 25.66
N PRO A 952 -12.27 18.38 26.77
CA PRO A 952 -12.78 17.00 26.84
C PRO A 952 -14.00 16.79 25.94
N PHE A 953 -14.73 17.86 25.61
CA PHE A 953 -15.93 17.81 24.78
C PHE A 953 -15.53 17.85 23.29
N ARG A 954 -15.65 16.70 22.62
CA ARG A 954 -15.23 16.52 21.22
C ARG A 954 -16.33 16.68 20.19
N LYS A 955 -17.56 16.87 20.63
CA LYS A 955 -18.73 17.07 19.78
C LYS A 955 -18.97 18.55 19.58
N SER A 956 -19.51 18.87 18.41
CA SER A 956 -19.74 20.26 17.97
C SER A 956 -20.68 21.07 18.87
N ASN A 957 -21.37 20.46 19.84
CA ASN A 957 -22.19 21.12 20.85
C ASN A 957 -22.60 20.19 22.01
N VAL A 958 -23.05 20.80 23.11
CA VAL A 958 -23.49 20.14 24.35
C VAL A 958 -24.62 19.12 24.14
N PHE A 959 -25.53 19.34 23.18
CA PHE A 959 -26.60 18.37 22.91
C PHE A 959 -26.05 17.08 22.28
N LYS A 960 -25.05 17.21 21.40
CA LYS A 960 -24.37 16.04 20.83
C LYS A 960 -23.47 15.35 21.85
N GLU A 961 -22.85 16.09 22.77
CA GLU A 961 -22.10 15.52 23.89
C GLU A 961 -22.94 14.53 24.72
N TRP A 962 -24.20 14.87 24.96
CA TRP A 962 -25.07 14.10 25.86
C TRP A 962 -25.78 12.93 25.18
N PHE A 963 -26.03 13.01 23.87
CA PHE A 963 -26.94 12.09 23.18
C PHE A 963 -26.33 11.38 21.97
N VAL A 964 -25.10 11.73 21.57
CA VAL A 964 -24.39 11.10 20.45
C VAL A 964 -23.15 10.37 20.96
N ARG A 965 -23.03 9.08 20.62
CA ARG A 965 -21.88 8.27 21.02
C ARG A 965 -20.56 8.84 20.50
N TYR A 966 -19.55 8.84 21.36
CA TYR A 966 -18.16 9.06 20.99
C TYR A 966 -17.63 7.94 20.09
N LYS A 967 -16.80 8.30 19.12
CA LYS A 967 -16.09 7.45 18.15
C LYS A 967 -14.63 7.92 18.06
N PRO A 968 -13.68 7.07 17.63
CA PRO A 968 -12.27 7.47 17.51
C PRO A 968 -12.04 8.75 16.69
N SER A 969 -12.83 8.94 15.62
CA SER A 969 -12.77 10.14 14.77
C SER A 969 -13.07 11.46 15.47
N ASP A 970 -13.76 11.44 16.62
CA ASP A 970 -14.05 12.65 17.40
C ASP A 970 -12.79 13.19 18.10
N TYR A 971 -11.79 12.34 18.34
CA TYR A 971 -10.53 12.72 18.98
C TYR A 971 -9.43 13.12 17.98
N LYS A 972 -9.73 13.17 16.67
CA LYS A 972 -8.72 13.42 15.62
C LYS A 972 -7.92 14.71 15.78
N THR A 973 -8.48 15.71 16.45
CA THR A 973 -7.86 17.04 16.64
C THR A 973 -7.13 17.20 17.97
N ILE A 974 -7.07 16.14 18.79
CA ILE A 974 -6.50 16.22 20.15
C ILE A 974 -5.00 16.55 20.13
N LEU A 975 -4.27 16.03 19.15
CA LEU A 975 -2.84 16.26 19.00
C LEU A 975 -2.57 17.70 18.57
N ASP A 976 -3.36 18.23 17.62
CA ASP A 976 -3.24 19.61 17.15
C ASP A 976 -3.54 20.61 18.27
N GLU A 977 -4.59 20.35 19.06
CA GLU A 977 -4.95 21.16 20.24
C GLU A 977 -3.84 21.15 21.29
N TYR A 978 -3.24 19.98 21.54
CA TYR A 978 -2.12 19.83 22.47
C TYR A 978 -0.86 20.57 21.99
N LEU A 979 -0.50 20.45 20.71
CA LEU A 979 0.65 21.16 20.13
C LEU A 979 0.42 22.68 20.10
N SER A 980 -0.82 23.13 19.93
CA SER A 980 -1.19 24.55 20.00
C SER A 980 -1.04 25.12 21.41
N LEU A 981 -1.53 24.40 22.44
CA LEU A 981 -1.36 24.80 23.84
C LEU A 981 0.12 24.82 24.25
N ARG A 982 0.93 23.89 23.73
CA ARG A 982 2.37 23.83 24.00
C ARG A 982 3.11 25.04 23.42
N ARG A 983 2.82 25.42 22.17
CA ARG A 983 3.40 26.63 21.55
C ARG A 983 3.04 27.88 22.32
N HIS A 984 1.77 28.01 22.71
CA HIS A 984 1.31 29.19 23.46
C HIS A 984 1.93 29.29 24.86
N ARG A 985 2.15 28.17 25.57
CA ARG A 985 2.91 28.19 26.84
C ARG A 985 4.37 28.56 26.67
N GLN A 986 5.05 28.07 25.63
CA GLN A 986 6.45 28.42 25.36
C GLN A 986 6.59 29.91 25.01
N GLU A 987 5.62 30.50 24.31
CA GLU A 987 5.55 31.94 24.04
C GLU A 987 5.31 32.75 25.33
N ILE A 988 4.44 32.29 26.24
CA ILE A 988 4.17 32.96 27.52
C ILE A 988 5.36 32.84 28.49
N GLU A 989 6.02 31.69 28.56
CA GLU A 989 7.22 31.48 29.38
C GLU A 989 8.43 32.24 28.82
N GLY A 990 8.55 32.35 27.49
CA GLY A 990 9.52 33.23 26.82
C GLY A 990 9.23 34.72 27.06
N ALA A 991 7.97 35.15 26.97
CA ALA A 991 7.55 36.53 27.23
C ALA A 991 7.65 36.93 28.70
N LYS A 992 7.48 35.99 29.64
CA LYS A 992 7.78 36.20 31.06
C LYS A 992 9.29 36.30 31.33
N GLY A 993 10.13 35.65 30.52
CA GLY A 993 11.58 35.81 30.55
C GLY A 993 12.05 37.21 30.10
N GLU A 994 11.33 37.85 29.17
CA GLU A 994 11.64 39.20 28.69
C GLU A 994 10.98 40.32 29.53
N ASN A 995 9.74 40.14 30.01
CA ASN A 995 9.05 41.13 30.85
C ASN A 995 9.32 40.99 32.37
N GLY A 996 9.96 39.91 32.82
CA GLY A 996 10.47 39.77 34.20
C GLY A 996 11.76 40.55 34.49
N LYS A 997 12.25 41.34 33.53
CA LYS A 997 13.29 42.37 33.76
C LYS A 997 12.72 43.80 33.86
N ALA A 998 11.39 43.96 33.84
CA ALA A 998 10.75 45.25 34.02
C ALA A 998 9.37 45.14 34.72
N ALA A 999 9.32 44.51 35.89
CA ALA A 999 8.35 44.78 36.97
C ALA A 999 8.81 44.10 38.27
#